data_AF-A0AAD5MKQ6-F1
#
_entry.id   AF-A0AAD5MKQ6-F1
#
_cell.length_a   1.000
_cell.length_b   1.000
_cell.length_c   1.000
_cell.angle_alpha   90.00
_cell.angle_beta   90.00
_cell.angle_gamma   90.00
#
_symmetry.space_group_name_H-M   'P 1'
#
loop_
_entity.id
_entity.type
_entity.pdbx_description
1 polymer ?
#
loop_
_entity_poly.entity_id
_entity_poly.type
_entity_poly.pdbx_seq_one_letter_code
_entity_poly.pdbx_strand_id
1 'polypeptide(L)'
;MSWFRSLQGQLTELANEVLNEATDEVADPESELQVVNKKLSETERLLIAEQSKVKQLEERLHEQEQLLSASHAEMDMIAERHRTMILTRDDEIKKLKTELERLQLNTWHGSDVDSGTVEQTIMDLQREVSHWKSLVESESKKASTKKLEECLEEERRKREAEIASLVESHSRSMNEMKEMYEERIIALEGVASSSTSNTDLLDAVLLEKEELLETKRKLEGMVRQRESACPSTTNASATSNMCDDRLEVLDLVERSDVTDLEEKLRDTTAELTQLRATYSEMESKFSEYENLKIQHEELTQAYNDLNEEFEKYKETTTANAQDNNNQDLTRRIDLLKANLIEYEERYEMCKRENLETVAQLERLTGEFERLKTGFADVREQKDSNVTGELSRLQAALEQAKQDRDRLRADVDKFRSTIEGIDVELDTLRASNRRLCQENEELAAVIDDYTKALNNSGKEGANTNDGRCEKVEDCSLQSSLAEVRSAAVDDLHRQLREEVALLHERDRLFSEESRLLAEVNSQLKKQAETDSKKVQLLEEKIALLEEHIKTSLCKHQKEDSIERNQSTASHPSNDEVLVLTEQLREALAANAEKTEECEKLRQQADDLEKEVTVRQSCVDEMIAQTNVLQVQLQIAAETNMQLKQQILEKDRSLNLFNEKLSQKKPESIETASHGEQVLEVCDQSMPDCSGEQIHDSTSSRADNVQSSVNEHDVERVKVLTEYSERLELECSQLKQASLQSDELIKEKAKIVETLTLENEQLRQLATQKHAESVDYFGRLETAVERIAFLEKKLTEKDGCVAESLKEEREAREKCSRELQRLREHLMLVEETSTSEAVEAEKRETELREQIRQLQNSIIAADTDSAKTAQSMKSELTSLQERVTVAEESAADWKCRYEGEKRLHWETSDALVVVRELSADHEREAADASHRNVQLQEKIRELTGTVESLRADMERLSLDKQTVEDLLESAKNSITARQKIVEDLEVQLEEARASSRKSSESYHIDDVTLRQLFLSYFTAPADKRPDIALLLASVLQYPPEDMQKVRQAVSGTTRNSTTSGGISLAEQFIRFLENESESATTAPHLPVAPRELTPGPSLVPPQITLAPSQPSSLDAMLK
;
A
#
# COMPACT_ATOMS: atom_id res chain seq x y z
N MET A 1 31.50 48.95 59.40
CA MET A 1 31.95 50.02 58.49
C MET A 1 32.77 49.50 57.32
N SER A 2 34.04 49.08 57.49
CA SER A 2 34.89 48.64 56.36
C SER A 2 34.23 47.60 55.44
N TRP A 3 33.71 46.49 55.99
CA TRP A 3 33.04 45.44 55.22
C TRP A 3 31.90 45.93 54.32
N PHE A 4 31.06 46.84 54.79
CA PHE A 4 29.97 47.43 53.99
C PHE A 4 30.49 48.24 52.80
N ARG A 5 31.63 48.94 52.92
CA ARG A 5 32.25 49.63 51.77
C ARG A 5 32.86 48.65 50.77
N SER A 6 33.41 47.52 51.24
CA SER A 6 33.90 46.45 50.36
C SER A 6 32.75 45.85 49.55
N LEU A 7 31.64 45.50 50.22
CA LEU A 7 30.46 44.92 49.57
C LEU A 7 29.82 45.91 48.58
N GLN A 8 29.74 47.20 48.94
CA GLN A 8 29.26 48.25 48.05
C GLN A 8 30.19 48.48 46.85
N GLY A 9 31.51 48.38 47.03
CA GLY A 9 32.49 48.42 45.94
C GLY A 9 32.24 47.28 44.95
N GLN A 10 32.22 46.04 45.43
CA GLN A 10 31.99 44.84 44.60
C GLN A 10 30.62 44.87 43.89
N LEU A 11 29.57 45.37 44.54
CA LEU A 11 28.26 45.58 43.89
C LEU A 11 28.28 46.68 42.81
N THR A 12 29.17 47.68 42.94
CA THR A 12 29.33 48.74 41.94
C THR A 12 30.20 48.28 40.77
N GLU A 13 31.24 47.49 41.04
CA GLU A 13 32.08 46.84 40.03
C GLU A 13 31.24 45.87 39.19
N LEU A 14 30.51 44.94 39.82
CA LEU A 14 29.60 44.01 39.14
C LEU A 14 28.50 44.73 38.33
N ALA A 15 27.93 45.81 38.85
CA ALA A 15 26.91 46.57 38.13
C ALA A 15 27.48 47.28 36.89
N ASN A 16 28.72 47.79 36.96
CA ASN A 16 29.40 48.38 35.81
C ASN A 16 29.86 47.31 34.80
N GLU A 17 30.30 46.15 35.27
CA GLU A 17 30.72 45.02 34.43
C GLU A 17 29.54 44.50 33.58
N VAL A 18 28.39 44.23 34.22
CA VAL A 18 27.15 43.83 33.53
C VAL A 18 26.61 44.92 32.60
N LEU A 19 26.76 46.21 32.94
CA LEU A 19 26.35 47.31 32.06
C LEU A 19 27.26 47.46 30.83
N ASN A 20 28.57 47.27 31.00
CA ASN A 20 29.53 47.32 29.89
C ASN A 20 29.34 46.12 28.96
N GLU A 21 29.22 44.91 29.50
CA GLU A 21 28.98 43.67 28.75
C GLU A 21 27.69 43.78 27.92
N ALA A 22 26.60 44.30 28.50
CA ALA A 22 25.35 44.59 27.80
C ALA A 22 25.42 45.72 26.74
N THR A 23 26.52 46.48 26.67
CA THR A 23 26.78 47.45 25.57
C THR A 23 27.81 46.96 24.56
N ASP A 24 28.76 46.09 24.94
CA ASP A 24 29.73 45.49 24.02
C ASP A 24 29.14 44.30 23.24
N GLU A 25 28.13 43.60 23.78
CA GLU A 25 27.42 42.52 23.06
C GLU A 25 26.48 43.01 21.92
N VAL A 26 26.13 44.30 21.86
CA VAL A 26 25.19 44.85 20.86
C VAL A 26 25.91 45.80 19.91
N ALA A 27 26.49 45.24 18.84
CA ALA A 27 27.28 45.97 17.85
C ALA A 27 26.41 46.88 16.95
N ASP A 28 26.23 48.14 17.38
CA ASP A 28 25.50 49.21 16.68
C ASP A 28 24.13 48.75 16.09
N PRO A 29 23.07 48.72 16.90
CA PRO A 29 21.78 48.17 16.48
C PRO A 29 21.10 48.98 15.36
N GLU A 30 21.51 50.23 15.10
CA GLU A 30 21.02 51.00 13.95
C GLU A 30 21.65 50.52 12.63
N SER A 31 22.90 50.05 12.68
CA SER A 31 23.60 49.39 11.57
C SER A 31 23.00 48.01 11.26
N GLU A 32 22.74 47.18 12.27
CA GLU A 32 22.06 45.89 12.09
C GLU A 32 20.66 46.07 11.50
N LEU A 33 19.88 47.04 12.02
CA LEU A 33 18.57 47.39 11.48
C LEU A 33 18.65 47.85 10.02
N GLN A 34 19.68 48.61 9.63
CA GLN A 34 19.91 49.01 8.24
C GLN A 34 20.22 47.82 7.34
N VAL A 35 21.03 46.87 7.80
CA VAL A 35 21.33 45.61 7.06
C VAL A 35 20.08 44.74 6.91
N VAL A 36 19.26 44.61 7.96
CA VAL A 36 18.00 43.86 7.92
C VAL A 36 17.01 44.52 6.95
N ASN A 37 16.81 45.84 7.01
CA ASN A 37 15.93 46.56 6.09
C ASN A 37 16.42 46.46 4.63
N LYS A 38 17.74 46.49 4.38
CA LYS A 38 18.29 46.28 3.04
C LYS A 38 17.96 44.86 2.55
N LYS A 39 18.24 43.83 3.36
CA LYS A 39 17.91 42.43 3.03
C LYS A 39 16.41 42.24 2.76
N LEU A 40 15.54 42.86 3.57
CA LEU A 40 14.09 42.81 3.41
C LEU A 40 13.67 43.38 2.04
N SER A 41 14.10 44.60 1.70
CA SER A 41 13.78 45.20 0.38
C SER A 41 14.35 44.42 -0.82
N GLU A 42 15.47 43.72 -0.63
CA GLU A 42 16.02 42.81 -1.63
C GLU A 42 15.17 41.52 -1.78
N THR A 43 14.71 40.93 -0.68
CA THR A 43 13.78 39.78 -0.73
C THR A 43 12.41 40.14 -1.30
N GLU A 44 11.88 41.34 -1.02
CA GLU A 44 10.64 41.84 -1.63
C GLU A 44 10.79 42.00 -3.14
N ARG A 45 11.92 42.55 -3.60
CA ARG A 45 12.23 42.68 -5.04
C ARG A 45 12.31 41.31 -5.73
N LEU A 46 12.92 40.31 -5.08
CA LEU A 46 13.01 38.94 -5.62
C LEU A 46 11.63 38.26 -5.63
N LEU A 47 10.81 38.44 -4.58
CA LEU A 47 9.45 37.92 -4.52
C LEU A 47 8.58 38.47 -5.67
N ILE A 48 8.67 39.77 -5.96
CA ILE A 48 7.95 40.39 -7.09
C ILE A 48 8.42 39.84 -8.43
N ALA A 49 9.72 39.58 -8.60
CA ALA A 49 10.28 39.00 -9.82
C ALA A 49 9.79 37.56 -10.04
N GLU A 50 9.83 36.71 -9.01
CA GLU A 50 9.34 35.33 -9.09
C GLU A 50 7.80 35.28 -9.24
N GLN A 51 7.03 36.17 -8.59
CA GLN A 51 5.58 36.29 -8.86
C GLN A 51 5.30 36.64 -10.33
N SER A 52 6.09 37.53 -10.94
CA SER A 52 5.95 37.85 -12.36
C SER A 52 6.30 36.67 -13.27
N LYS A 53 7.28 35.85 -12.89
CA LYS A 53 7.73 34.65 -13.61
C LYS A 53 6.75 33.48 -13.47
N VAL A 54 6.20 33.24 -12.27
CA VAL A 54 5.11 32.29 -12.04
C VAL A 54 3.92 32.64 -12.93
N LYS A 55 3.49 33.91 -12.96
CA LYS A 55 2.36 34.34 -13.81
C LYS A 55 2.61 34.09 -15.31
N GLN A 56 3.83 34.30 -15.80
CA GLN A 56 4.18 33.99 -17.19
C GLN A 56 4.17 32.47 -17.48
N LEU A 57 4.51 31.64 -16.48
CA LEU A 57 4.42 30.18 -16.59
C LEU A 57 2.97 29.69 -16.51
N GLU A 58 2.12 30.30 -15.69
CA GLU A 58 0.67 30.05 -15.64
C GLU A 58 0.00 30.40 -16.97
N GLU A 59 0.30 31.57 -17.53
CA GLU A 59 -0.20 32.00 -18.85
C GLU A 59 0.22 31.02 -19.95
N ARG A 60 1.50 30.63 -19.98
CA ARG A 60 2.04 29.66 -20.95
C ARG A 60 1.46 28.25 -20.77
N LEU A 61 1.24 27.81 -19.54
CA LEU A 61 0.63 26.51 -19.23
C LEU A 61 -0.80 26.47 -19.77
N HIS A 62 -1.57 27.56 -19.58
CA HIS A 62 -2.92 27.66 -20.08
C HIS A 62 -2.98 27.73 -21.62
N GLU A 63 -2.04 28.41 -22.28
CA GLU A 63 -1.88 28.34 -23.74
C GLU A 63 -1.62 26.90 -24.23
N GLN A 64 -0.74 26.15 -23.54
CA GLN A 64 -0.45 24.76 -23.89
C GLN A 64 -1.65 23.82 -23.63
N GLU A 65 -2.39 24.03 -22.55
CA GLU A 65 -3.63 23.32 -22.23
C GLU A 65 -4.71 23.55 -23.32
N GLN A 66 -4.89 24.80 -23.76
CA GLN A 66 -5.80 25.13 -24.88
C GLN A 66 -5.37 24.46 -26.19
N LEU A 67 -4.08 24.43 -26.51
CA LEU A 67 -3.55 23.78 -27.72
C LEU A 67 -3.73 22.25 -27.68
N LEU A 68 -3.50 21.62 -26.53
CA LEU A 68 -3.75 20.18 -26.33
C LEU A 68 -5.24 19.85 -26.46
N SER A 69 -6.11 20.65 -25.86
CA SER A 69 -7.57 20.50 -25.96
C SER A 69 -8.07 20.64 -27.42
N ALA A 70 -7.56 21.64 -28.16
CA ALA A 70 -7.87 21.80 -29.58
C ALA A 70 -7.37 20.61 -30.42
N SER A 71 -6.14 20.14 -30.19
CA SER A 71 -5.57 18.99 -30.91
C SER A 71 -6.34 17.69 -30.61
N HIS A 72 -6.81 17.49 -29.38
CA HIS A 72 -7.65 16.34 -29.02
C HIS A 72 -8.99 16.37 -29.76
N ALA A 73 -9.66 17.53 -29.81
CA ALA A 73 -10.90 17.70 -30.58
C ALA A 73 -10.70 17.48 -32.10
N GLU A 74 -9.53 17.84 -32.66
CA GLU A 74 -9.20 17.50 -34.05
C GLU A 74 -9.00 16.00 -34.25
N MET A 75 -8.33 15.30 -33.32
CA MET A 75 -8.18 13.84 -33.36
C MET A 75 -9.52 13.12 -33.29
N ASP A 76 -10.46 13.58 -32.43
CA ASP A 76 -11.82 13.02 -32.35
C ASP A 76 -12.61 13.23 -33.65
N MET A 77 -12.52 14.41 -34.26
CA MET A 77 -13.15 14.67 -35.57
C MET A 77 -12.56 13.78 -36.68
N ILE A 78 -11.26 13.48 -36.64
CA ILE A 78 -10.61 12.55 -37.57
C ILE A 78 -11.06 11.11 -37.30
N ALA A 79 -11.11 10.69 -36.03
CA ALA A 79 -11.55 9.36 -35.63
C ALA A 79 -13.01 9.08 -36.03
N GLU A 80 -13.93 10.04 -35.81
CA GLU A 80 -15.32 9.92 -36.23
C GLU A 80 -15.48 9.93 -37.76
N ARG A 81 -14.67 10.71 -38.48
CA ARG A 81 -14.62 10.67 -39.94
C ARG A 81 -14.17 9.31 -40.46
N HIS A 82 -13.17 8.69 -39.84
CA HIS A 82 -12.72 7.33 -40.17
C HIS A 82 -13.77 6.28 -39.80
N ARG A 83 -14.42 6.38 -38.63
CA ARG A 83 -15.52 5.52 -38.21
C ARG A 83 -16.68 5.55 -39.22
N THR A 84 -17.10 6.75 -39.64
CA THR A 84 -18.11 6.96 -40.69
C THR A 84 -17.67 6.37 -42.05
N MET A 85 -16.41 6.53 -42.44
CA MET A 85 -15.86 5.95 -43.68
C MET A 85 -15.83 4.41 -43.65
N ILE A 86 -15.53 3.79 -42.51
CA ILE A 86 -15.55 2.35 -42.33
C ILE A 86 -16.99 1.83 -42.40
N LEU A 87 -17.93 2.44 -41.67
CA LEU A 87 -19.34 2.04 -41.69
C LEU A 87 -19.95 2.11 -43.11
N THR A 88 -19.66 3.17 -43.87
CA THR A 88 -20.12 3.31 -45.25
C THR A 88 -19.47 2.31 -46.21
N ARG A 89 -18.20 1.96 -45.99
CA ARG A 89 -17.50 0.86 -46.70
C ARG A 89 -18.09 -0.51 -46.38
N ASP A 90 -18.41 -0.79 -45.12
CA ASP A 90 -19.04 -2.05 -44.71
C ASP A 90 -20.44 -2.20 -45.30
N ASP A 91 -21.22 -1.11 -45.37
CA ASP A 91 -22.53 -1.12 -46.02
C ASP A 91 -22.46 -1.24 -47.54
N GLU A 92 -21.41 -0.71 -48.18
CA GLU A 92 -21.08 -0.96 -49.59
C GLU A 92 -20.73 -2.45 -49.81
N ILE A 93 -19.88 -3.03 -48.95
CA ILE A 93 -19.53 -4.46 -48.99
C ILE A 93 -20.75 -5.36 -48.75
N LYS A 94 -21.65 -5.02 -47.82
CA LYS A 94 -22.90 -5.76 -47.58
C LYS A 94 -23.81 -5.74 -48.82
N LYS A 95 -23.96 -4.60 -49.49
CA LYS A 95 -24.74 -4.47 -50.74
C LYS A 95 -24.14 -5.30 -51.87
N LEU A 96 -22.82 -5.25 -52.04
CA LEU A 96 -22.13 -6.04 -53.07
C LEU A 96 -22.22 -7.56 -52.78
N LYS A 97 -22.19 -7.98 -51.52
CA LYS A 97 -22.43 -9.38 -51.13
C LYS A 97 -23.85 -9.83 -51.45
N THR A 98 -24.88 -9.09 -51.06
CA THR A 98 -26.28 -9.48 -51.36
C THR A 98 -26.58 -9.43 -52.86
N GLU A 99 -25.92 -8.57 -53.64
CA GLU A 99 -26.01 -8.60 -55.10
C GLU A 99 -25.30 -9.81 -55.72
N LEU A 100 -24.12 -10.19 -55.24
CA LEU A 100 -23.44 -11.43 -55.66
C LEU A 100 -24.26 -12.67 -55.33
N GLU A 101 -24.83 -12.75 -54.13
CA GLU A 101 -25.72 -13.84 -53.70
C GLU A 101 -26.97 -13.89 -54.60
N ARG A 102 -27.60 -12.75 -54.91
CA ARG A 102 -28.72 -12.63 -55.85
C ARG A 102 -28.38 -13.14 -57.25
N LEU A 103 -27.20 -12.79 -57.78
CA LEU A 103 -26.73 -13.22 -59.10
C LEU A 103 -26.43 -14.72 -59.12
N GLN A 104 -25.83 -15.26 -58.06
CA GLN A 104 -25.59 -16.70 -57.91
C GLN A 104 -26.92 -17.48 -57.84
N LEU A 105 -27.90 -17.00 -57.07
CA LEU A 105 -29.22 -17.64 -56.96
C LEU A 105 -29.96 -17.66 -58.31
N ASN A 106 -29.92 -16.55 -59.05
CA ASN A 106 -30.52 -16.42 -60.38
C ASN A 106 -29.86 -17.36 -61.43
N THR A 107 -28.62 -17.80 -61.23
CA THR A 107 -27.90 -18.65 -62.18
C THR A 107 -28.41 -20.11 -62.17
N TRP A 108 -29.14 -20.54 -61.14
CA TRP A 108 -29.54 -21.95 -60.93
C TRP A 108 -31.03 -22.25 -61.16
N HIS A 109 -31.81 -21.31 -61.70
CA HIS A 109 -33.24 -21.50 -61.97
C HIS A 109 -33.67 -21.15 -63.41
N GLY A 110 -33.57 -22.16 -64.29
CA GLY A 110 -34.62 -22.44 -65.26
C GLY A 110 -34.68 -21.65 -66.57
N SER A 111 -34.14 -22.27 -67.62
CA SER A 111 -34.86 -22.51 -68.89
C SER A 111 -35.50 -21.32 -69.65
N ASP A 112 -34.79 -20.88 -70.70
CA ASP A 112 -35.34 -20.75 -72.06
C ASP A 112 -36.66 -19.95 -72.24
N VAL A 113 -36.57 -18.62 -72.22
CA VAL A 113 -37.56 -17.72 -72.85
C VAL A 113 -36.86 -16.58 -73.60
N ASP A 114 -36.98 -16.62 -74.93
CA ASP A 114 -36.90 -15.50 -75.88
C ASP A 114 -35.69 -14.53 -75.83
N SER A 115 -34.58 -14.96 -76.44
CA SER A 115 -33.38 -14.16 -76.69
C SER A 115 -33.64 -12.84 -77.46
N GLY A 116 -34.74 -12.71 -78.21
CA GLY A 116 -35.02 -11.52 -79.02
C GLY A 116 -35.34 -10.28 -78.18
N THR A 117 -35.95 -10.45 -77.00
CA THR A 117 -36.20 -9.33 -76.08
C THR A 117 -34.95 -8.92 -75.28
N VAL A 118 -34.04 -9.87 -75.04
CA VAL A 118 -32.76 -9.60 -74.39
C VAL A 118 -31.84 -8.80 -75.30
N GLU A 119 -31.73 -9.12 -76.60
CA GLU A 119 -30.94 -8.32 -77.54
C GLU A 119 -31.52 -6.91 -77.73
N GLN A 120 -32.85 -6.76 -77.80
CA GLN A 120 -33.48 -5.43 -77.88
C GLN A 120 -33.20 -4.59 -76.61
N THR A 121 -33.37 -5.16 -75.42
CA THR A 121 -33.06 -4.45 -74.16
C THR A 121 -31.57 -4.17 -73.99
N ILE A 122 -30.68 -5.04 -74.49
CA ILE A 122 -29.24 -4.74 -74.58
C ILE A 122 -28.99 -3.58 -75.56
N MET A 123 -29.66 -3.52 -76.71
CA MET A 123 -29.53 -2.38 -77.65
C MET A 123 -30.10 -1.07 -77.08
N ASP A 124 -31.18 -1.13 -76.30
CA ASP A 124 -31.74 0.03 -75.60
C ASP A 124 -30.79 0.50 -74.49
N LEU A 125 -30.31 -0.41 -73.63
CA LEU A 125 -29.31 -0.12 -72.60
C LEU A 125 -27.97 0.33 -73.17
N GLN A 126 -27.52 -0.19 -74.32
CA GLN A 126 -26.31 0.29 -74.99
C GLN A 126 -26.49 1.71 -75.54
N ARG A 127 -27.68 2.06 -76.06
CA ARG A 127 -28.00 3.44 -76.44
C ARG A 127 -28.12 4.36 -75.23
N GLU A 128 -28.69 3.89 -74.12
CA GLU A 128 -28.83 4.66 -72.89
C GLU A 128 -27.48 4.86 -72.19
N VAL A 129 -26.62 3.83 -72.11
CA VAL A 129 -25.23 3.93 -71.66
C VAL A 129 -24.41 4.83 -72.60
N SER A 130 -24.63 4.78 -73.92
CA SER A 130 -23.99 5.72 -74.86
C SER A 130 -24.48 7.16 -74.66
N HIS A 131 -25.75 7.35 -74.31
CA HIS A 131 -26.32 8.65 -73.98
C HIS A 131 -25.77 9.19 -72.66
N TRP A 132 -25.73 8.39 -71.58
CA TRP A 132 -25.13 8.77 -70.30
C TRP A 132 -23.62 9.00 -70.42
N LYS A 133 -22.91 8.19 -71.20
CA LYS A 133 -21.48 8.41 -71.49
C LYS A 133 -21.27 9.71 -72.28
N SER A 134 -22.08 9.97 -73.30
CA SER A 134 -22.09 11.26 -74.01
C SER A 134 -22.46 12.43 -73.10
N LEU A 135 -23.33 12.23 -72.10
CA LEU A 135 -23.73 13.25 -71.14
C LEU A 135 -22.55 13.58 -70.21
N VAL A 136 -21.88 12.58 -69.65
CA VAL A 136 -20.65 12.72 -68.84
C VAL A 136 -19.50 13.34 -69.66
N GLU A 137 -19.34 12.96 -70.93
CA GLU A 137 -18.39 13.56 -71.89
C GLU A 137 -18.81 14.97 -72.37
N SER A 138 -20.00 15.43 -71.98
CA SER A 138 -20.50 16.80 -72.20
C SER A 138 -20.45 17.68 -70.95
N GLU A 139 -20.81 17.16 -69.77
CA GLU A 139 -20.76 17.90 -68.50
C GLU A 139 -19.33 18.02 -67.94
N SER A 140 -18.43 17.10 -68.29
CA SER A 140 -16.99 17.26 -68.05
C SER A 140 -16.35 18.43 -68.83
N LYS A 141 -17.08 19.08 -69.76
CA LYS A 141 -16.62 20.29 -70.48
C LYS A 141 -16.84 21.60 -69.70
N LYS A 142 -16.59 21.58 -68.38
CA LYS A 142 -16.18 22.80 -67.65
C LYS A 142 -14.77 23.20 -68.11
N ALA A 143 -14.71 23.91 -69.24
CA ALA A 143 -13.51 24.25 -70.03
C ALA A 143 -12.43 25.12 -69.34
N SER A 144 -12.49 25.25 -68.02
CA SER A 144 -11.44 25.82 -67.16
C SER A 144 -10.57 24.71 -66.56
N THR A 145 -11.17 23.70 -65.93
CA THR A 145 -10.45 22.58 -65.27
C THR A 145 -9.62 21.77 -66.26
N LYS A 146 -10.23 21.23 -67.32
CA LYS A 146 -9.51 20.43 -68.32
C LYS A 146 -8.37 21.19 -69.02
N LYS A 147 -8.47 22.52 -69.17
CA LYS A 147 -7.36 23.34 -69.71
C LYS A 147 -6.22 23.53 -68.72
N LEU A 148 -6.54 23.65 -67.42
CA LEU A 148 -5.53 23.73 -66.36
C LEU A 148 -4.81 22.37 -66.22
N GLU A 149 -5.58 21.29 -66.30
CA GLU A 149 -5.11 19.90 -66.28
C GLU A 149 -4.23 19.58 -67.49
N GLU A 150 -4.69 19.86 -68.72
CA GLU A 150 -3.87 19.72 -69.95
C GLU A 150 -2.60 20.58 -69.88
N CYS A 151 -2.66 21.81 -69.37
CA CYS A 151 -1.48 22.68 -69.20
C CYS A 151 -0.48 22.13 -68.16
N LEU A 152 -0.97 21.60 -67.03
CA LEU A 152 -0.12 20.95 -66.02
C LEU A 152 0.47 19.63 -66.53
N GLU A 153 -0.28 18.83 -67.27
CA GLU A 153 0.18 17.58 -67.89
C GLU A 153 1.20 17.84 -69.02
N GLU A 154 1.08 18.97 -69.74
CA GLU A 154 2.00 19.39 -70.79
C GLU A 154 3.30 19.99 -70.21
N GLU A 155 3.20 20.86 -69.20
CA GLU A 155 4.37 21.33 -68.44
C GLU A 155 5.07 20.21 -67.65
N ARG A 156 4.31 19.20 -67.19
CA ARG A 156 4.86 17.97 -66.61
C ARG A 156 5.60 17.15 -67.68
N ARG A 157 4.97 16.83 -68.81
CA ARG A 157 5.61 16.13 -69.94
C ARG A 157 6.86 16.85 -70.42
N LYS A 158 6.84 18.18 -70.44
CA LYS A 158 7.96 19.02 -70.87
C LYS A 158 9.14 18.92 -69.90
N ARG A 159 8.91 18.94 -68.58
CA ARG A 159 9.96 18.65 -67.57
C ARG A 159 10.43 17.20 -67.63
N GLU A 160 9.53 16.23 -67.79
CA GLU A 160 9.90 14.82 -67.93
C GLU A 160 10.73 14.58 -69.21
N ALA A 161 10.41 15.27 -70.31
CA ALA A 161 11.19 15.23 -71.55
C ALA A 161 12.52 16.01 -71.46
N GLU A 162 12.58 17.11 -70.71
CA GLU A 162 13.81 17.85 -70.43
C GLU A 162 14.76 17.04 -69.55
N ILE A 163 14.25 16.40 -68.50
CA ILE A 163 15.01 15.45 -67.67
C ILE A 163 15.45 14.24 -68.49
N ALA A 164 14.57 13.66 -69.31
CA ALA A 164 14.94 12.55 -70.20
C ALA A 164 16.03 12.96 -71.21
N SER A 165 15.92 14.14 -71.82
CA SER A 165 16.92 14.71 -72.72
C SER A 165 18.26 14.95 -72.02
N LEU A 166 18.24 15.47 -70.79
CA LEU A 166 19.45 15.68 -69.98
C LEU A 166 20.12 14.35 -69.59
N VAL A 167 19.33 13.37 -69.16
CA VAL A 167 19.81 12.01 -68.83
C VAL A 167 20.34 11.28 -70.07
N GLU A 168 19.67 11.40 -71.21
CA GLU A 168 20.13 10.81 -72.48
C GLU A 168 21.39 11.53 -73.00
N SER A 169 21.49 12.85 -72.82
CA SER A 169 22.69 13.62 -73.15
C SER A 169 23.88 13.27 -72.25
N HIS A 170 23.65 13.12 -70.95
CA HIS A 170 24.67 12.68 -70.02
C HIS A 170 25.08 11.21 -70.29
N SER A 171 24.12 10.33 -70.60
CA SER A 171 24.39 8.95 -70.99
C SER A 171 25.13 8.85 -72.33
N ARG A 172 24.84 9.72 -73.31
CA ARG A 172 25.59 9.81 -74.56
C ARG A 172 27.01 10.30 -74.30
N SER A 173 27.20 11.38 -73.54
CA SER A 173 28.54 11.87 -73.17
C SER A 173 29.35 10.84 -72.37
N MET A 174 28.73 10.08 -71.46
CA MET A 174 29.37 8.97 -70.74
C MET A 174 29.73 7.82 -71.68
N ASN A 175 28.87 7.47 -72.65
CA ASN A 175 29.14 6.42 -73.63
C ASN A 175 30.22 6.85 -74.63
N GLU A 176 30.19 8.08 -75.15
CA GLU A 176 31.23 8.66 -76.02
C GLU A 176 32.60 8.69 -75.31
N MET A 177 32.62 9.03 -74.03
CA MET A 177 33.84 8.99 -73.22
C MET A 177 34.30 7.55 -72.98
N LYS A 178 33.38 6.61 -72.75
CA LYS A 178 33.68 5.18 -72.62
C LYS A 178 34.19 4.58 -73.93
N GLU A 179 33.60 4.90 -75.07
CA GLU A 179 34.06 4.48 -76.40
C GLU A 179 35.44 5.07 -76.70
N MET A 180 35.71 6.35 -76.37
CA MET A 180 37.09 6.89 -76.47
C MET A 180 38.08 6.13 -75.57
N TYR A 181 37.69 5.72 -74.36
CA TYR A 181 38.57 4.92 -73.49
C TYR A 181 38.75 3.49 -74.02
N GLU A 182 37.71 2.85 -74.54
CA GLU A 182 37.79 1.50 -75.13
C GLU A 182 38.57 1.50 -76.45
N GLU A 183 38.37 2.49 -77.35
CA GLU A 183 39.22 2.69 -78.52
C GLU A 183 40.68 2.94 -78.14
N ARG A 184 40.94 3.75 -77.10
CA ARG A 184 42.30 4.02 -76.62
C ARG A 184 42.94 2.82 -75.94
N ILE A 185 42.18 1.99 -75.24
CA ILE A 185 42.65 0.70 -74.70
C ILE A 185 42.94 -0.26 -75.84
N ILE A 186 42.05 -0.41 -76.83
CA ILE A 186 42.27 -1.25 -78.02
C ILE A 186 43.48 -0.78 -78.83
N ALA A 187 43.72 0.52 -78.94
CA ALA A 187 44.92 1.08 -79.56
C ALA A 187 46.20 0.78 -78.76
N LEU A 188 46.14 0.75 -77.43
CA LEU A 188 47.26 0.38 -76.56
C LEU A 188 47.50 -1.15 -76.55
N GLU A 189 46.45 -1.96 -76.53
CA GLU A 189 46.54 -3.43 -76.65
C GLU A 189 47.04 -3.87 -78.03
N GLY A 190 46.69 -3.13 -79.08
CA GLY A 190 47.24 -3.30 -80.43
C GLY A 190 48.76 -3.03 -80.51
N VAL A 191 49.31 -2.22 -79.61
CA VAL A 191 50.76 -2.01 -79.46
C VAL A 191 51.38 -3.02 -78.49
N ALA A 192 50.69 -3.38 -77.40
CA ALA A 192 51.16 -4.38 -76.43
C ALA A 192 51.21 -5.81 -77.01
N SER A 193 50.45 -6.10 -78.07
CA SER A 193 50.40 -7.42 -78.70
C SER A 193 51.64 -7.79 -79.53
N SER A 194 52.52 -6.83 -79.88
CA SER A 194 53.83 -7.15 -80.47
C SER A 194 54.85 -7.51 -79.38
N SER A 195 54.72 -8.72 -78.84
CA SER A 195 55.50 -9.17 -77.69
C SER A 195 56.96 -9.52 -78.03
N THR A 196 57.87 -8.55 -77.87
CA THR A 196 59.33 -8.79 -77.89
C THR A 196 60.05 -8.02 -76.77
N SER A 197 60.34 -8.72 -75.67
CA SER A 197 61.42 -8.46 -74.71
C SER A 197 61.62 -7.01 -74.19
N ASN A 198 60.90 -6.66 -73.11
CA ASN A 198 61.26 -5.49 -72.28
C ASN A 198 62.62 -5.65 -71.56
N THR A 199 63.17 -6.88 -71.53
CA THR A 199 64.49 -7.19 -70.95
C THR A 199 65.64 -6.60 -71.76
N ASP A 200 65.63 -6.75 -73.09
CA ASP A 200 66.73 -6.27 -73.94
C ASP A 200 66.75 -4.73 -74.00
N LEU A 201 65.58 -4.09 -73.91
CA LEU A 201 65.47 -2.63 -73.80
C LEU A 201 66.07 -2.11 -72.48
N LEU A 202 65.92 -2.85 -71.37
CA LEU A 202 66.44 -2.44 -70.07
C LEU A 202 67.98 -2.53 -70.02
N ASP A 203 68.57 -3.60 -70.57
CA ASP A 203 70.04 -3.72 -70.65
C ASP A 203 70.64 -2.68 -71.62
N ALA A 204 69.96 -2.38 -72.74
CA ALA A 204 70.37 -1.29 -73.64
C ALA A 204 70.37 0.09 -72.95
N VAL A 205 69.30 0.41 -72.20
CA VAL A 205 69.19 1.66 -71.43
C VAL A 205 70.22 1.73 -70.29
N LEU A 206 70.58 0.60 -69.68
CA LEU A 206 71.64 0.54 -68.66
C LEU A 206 73.04 0.77 -69.27
N LEU A 207 73.32 0.22 -70.45
CA LEU A 207 74.57 0.47 -71.18
C LEU A 207 74.69 1.93 -71.66
N GLU A 208 73.63 2.50 -72.24
CA GLU A 208 73.61 3.91 -72.67
C GLU A 208 73.78 4.86 -71.47
N LYS A 209 73.22 4.52 -70.31
CA LYS A 209 73.41 5.23 -69.04
C LYS A 209 74.86 5.16 -68.53
N GLU A 210 75.56 4.05 -68.73
CA GLU A 210 76.99 3.91 -68.38
C GLU A 210 77.86 4.82 -69.29
N GLU A 211 77.61 4.84 -70.61
CA GLU A 211 78.29 5.75 -71.54
C GLU A 211 77.99 7.24 -71.26
N LEU A 212 76.74 7.58 -70.91
CA LEU A 212 76.37 8.94 -70.50
C LEU A 212 77.05 9.37 -69.19
N LEU A 213 77.29 8.44 -68.26
CA LEU A 213 78.06 8.72 -67.04
C LEU A 213 79.56 8.87 -67.32
N GLU A 214 80.14 8.11 -68.26
CA GLU A 214 81.54 8.26 -68.66
C GLU A 214 81.77 9.58 -69.44
N THR A 215 80.90 9.91 -70.39
CA THR A 215 80.97 11.18 -71.13
C THR A 215 80.74 12.40 -70.22
N LYS A 216 79.83 12.32 -69.24
CA LYS A 216 79.70 13.32 -68.18
C LYS A 216 81.00 13.47 -67.37
N ARG A 217 81.61 12.37 -66.93
CA ARG A 217 82.88 12.39 -66.18
C ARG A 217 84.03 13.01 -66.97
N LYS A 218 84.05 12.77 -68.29
CA LYS A 218 84.99 13.36 -69.25
C LYS A 218 84.78 14.87 -69.44
N LEU A 219 83.53 15.32 -69.52
CA LEU A 219 83.15 16.74 -69.56
C LEU A 219 83.50 17.47 -68.25
N GLU A 220 83.20 16.88 -67.08
CA GLU A 220 83.61 17.44 -65.79
C GLU A 220 85.14 17.56 -65.67
N GLY A 221 85.89 16.61 -66.22
CA GLY A 221 87.35 16.70 -66.33
C GLY A 221 87.83 17.88 -67.20
N MET A 222 87.15 18.14 -68.32
CA MET A 222 87.45 19.27 -69.20
C MET A 222 87.05 20.63 -68.60
N VAL A 223 85.96 20.70 -67.82
CA VAL A 223 85.56 21.92 -67.10
C VAL A 223 86.60 22.26 -66.03
N ARG A 224 87.00 21.30 -65.20
CA ARG A 224 88.07 21.49 -64.19
C ARG A 224 89.42 21.88 -64.80
N GLN A 225 89.70 21.52 -66.05
CA GLN A 225 90.88 21.99 -66.80
C GLN A 225 90.77 23.43 -67.34
N ARG A 226 89.58 24.02 -67.42
CA ARG A 226 89.39 25.45 -67.76
C ARG A 226 89.40 26.35 -66.52
N GLU A 227 88.96 25.85 -65.38
CA GLU A 227 88.83 26.64 -64.14
C GLU A 227 90.17 26.94 -63.45
N SER A 228 91.27 26.27 -63.81
CA SER A 228 92.60 26.51 -63.25
C SER A 228 93.36 27.72 -63.86
N ALA A 229 92.65 28.64 -64.53
CA ALA A 229 93.20 29.85 -65.15
C ALA A 229 92.55 31.13 -64.56
N CYS A 230 93.13 31.56 -63.44
CA CYS A 230 92.88 32.78 -62.64
C CYS A 230 92.58 34.10 -63.39
N PRO A 231 92.13 35.17 -62.68
CA PRO A 231 91.16 35.22 -61.56
C PRO A 231 90.26 36.49 -61.51
N SER A 232 89.22 36.50 -60.64
CA SER A 232 88.56 37.71 -60.05
C SER A 232 87.85 38.70 -61.03
N THR A 233 86.80 39.47 -60.69
CA THR A 233 86.43 40.15 -59.44
C THR A 233 84.90 40.29 -59.24
N THR A 234 84.53 40.75 -58.04
CA THR A 234 83.17 41.03 -57.52
C THR A 234 82.40 42.21 -58.13
N ASN A 235 81.07 42.10 -58.07
CA ASN A 235 80.05 43.14 -57.75
C ASN A 235 79.58 44.19 -58.79
N ALA A 236 78.28 44.52 -58.58
CA ALA A 236 77.57 45.78 -58.78
C ALA A 236 77.00 46.15 -60.18
N SER A 237 75.68 46.41 -60.17
CA SER A 237 74.91 47.04 -61.26
C SER A 237 75.10 48.55 -61.25
N ALA A 238 75.32 49.20 -62.42
CA ALA A 238 75.01 50.62 -62.64
C ALA A 238 75.13 51.10 -64.12
N THR A 239 74.03 51.64 -64.67
CA THR A 239 73.99 52.81 -65.59
C THR A 239 74.60 52.74 -67.01
N SER A 240 74.26 53.77 -67.82
CA SER A 240 74.57 54.01 -69.26
C SER A 240 73.90 53.06 -70.26
N ASN A 241 73.17 53.49 -71.30
CA ASN A 241 72.98 54.78 -72.00
C ASN A 241 74.14 55.22 -72.93
N MET A 242 73.78 55.69 -74.13
CA MET A 242 74.59 56.22 -75.26
C MET A 242 74.98 55.25 -76.41
N CYS A 243 75.20 55.87 -77.59
CA CYS A 243 75.51 55.31 -78.92
C CYS A 243 74.36 54.52 -79.59
N ASP A 244 73.77 54.91 -80.72
CA ASP A 244 74.01 56.02 -81.68
C ASP A 244 75.42 56.07 -82.29
N ASP A 245 75.59 55.44 -83.46
CA ASP A 245 76.47 55.97 -84.50
C ASP A 245 75.92 55.63 -85.90
N ARG A 246 76.41 56.34 -86.93
CA ARG A 246 75.72 56.55 -88.21
C ARG A 246 76.44 55.86 -89.36
N LEU A 247 75.70 55.36 -90.36
CA LEU A 247 75.96 55.37 -91.81
C LEU A 247 74.85 54.53 -92.52
N GLU A 248 74.46 54.76 -93.77
CA GLU A 248 74.80 55.81 -94.75
C GLU A 248 73.58 56.07 -95.65
N VAL A 249 73.42 57.29 -96.19
CA VAL A 249 72.31 57.62 -97.11
C VAL A 249 72.83 57.60 -98.55
N LEU A 250 72.25 56.74 -99.39
CA LEU A 250 72.39 56.81 -100.85
C LEU A 250 71.02 57.16 -101.46
N ASP A 251 70.99 58.32 -102.13
CA ASP A 251 69.82 58.89 -102.78
C ASP A 251 69.71 58.37 -104.22
N LEU A 252 68.64 57.61 -104.51
CA LEU A 252 68.29 57.16 -105.86
C LEU A 252 66.77 57.16 -106.02
N VAL A 253 66.28 58.11 -106.81
CA VAL A 253 64.85 58.40 -106.99
C VAL A 253 64.22 57.47 -108.02
N GLU A 254 63.29 56.61 -107.59
CA GLU A 254 62.13 56.20 -108.39
C GLU A 254 60.85 56.44 -107.58
N ARG A 255 59.78 56.89 -108.27
CA ARG A 255 58.62 57.56 -107.63
C ARG A 255 57.33 56.72 -107.61
N SER A 256 57.47 55.41 -107.77
CA SER A 256 56.41 54.41 -107.58
C SER A 256 56.36 53.88 -106.15
N ASP A 257 57.52 53.53 -105.58
CA ASP A 257 57.59 52.61 -104.46
C ASP A 257 57.33 53.27 -103.08
N VAL A 258 57.26 54.60 -103.04
CA VAL A 258 57.00 55.35 -101.80
C VAL A 258 55.58 55.09 -101.27
N THR A 259 54.58 54.91 -102.15
CA THR A 259 53.21 54.56 -101.70
C THR A 259 53.16 53.19 -101.05
N ASP A 260 53.89 52.24 -101.61
CA ASP A 260 53.92 50.84 -101.17
C ASP A 260 54.75 50.67 -99.88
N LEU A 261 55.77 51.50 -99.70
CA LEU A 261 56.52 51.62 -98.45
C LEU A 261 55.72 52.34 -97.36
N GLU A 262 54.97 53.40 -97.70
CA GLU A 262 54.02 54.03 -96.77
C GLU A 262 52.87 53.08 -96.39
N GLU A 263 52.41 52.24 -97.31
CA GLU A 263 51.39 51.22 -97.04
C GLU A 263 51.92 50.14 -96.10
N LYS A 264 53.08 49.53 -96.42
CA LYS A 264 53.75 48.58 -95.51
C LYS A 264 54.09 49.20 -94.14
N LEU A 265 54.39 50.50 -94.08
CA LEU A 265 54.61 51.20 -92.81
C LEU A 265 53.29 51.39 -92.04
N ARG A 266 52.18 51.69 -92.71
CA ARG A 266 50.84 51.72 -92.09
C ARG A 266 50.44 50.33 -91.59
N ASP A 267 50.65 49.29 -92.38
CA ASP A 267 50.29 47.91 -92.05
C ASP A 267 51.10 47.41 -90.85
N THR A 268 52.44 47.53 -90.88
CA THR A 268 53.28 47.16 -89.72
C THR A 268 53.00 48.02 -88.48
N THR A 269 52.58 49.27 -88.64
CA THR A 269 52.11 50.10 -87.50
C THR A 269 50.76 49.60 -86.95
N ALA A 270 49.85 49.15 -87.82
CA ALA A 270 48.58 48.54 -87.42
C ALA A 270 48.80 47.19 -86.72
N GLU A 271 49.66 46.33 -87.26
CA GLU A 271 50.10 45.07 -86.63
C GLU A 271 50.72 45.31 -85.26
N LEU A 272 51.65 46.26 -85.11
CA LEU A 272 52.23 46.63 -83.81
C LEU A 272 51.19 47.19 -82.82
N THR A 273 50.16 47.88 -83.33
CA THR A 273 49.05 48.38 -82.51
C THR A 273 48.13 47.25 -82.05
N GLN A 274 47.84 46.29 -82.93
CA GLN A 274 47.07 45.07 -82.62
C GLN A 274 47.85 44.14 -81.67
N LEU A 275 49.16 44.00 -81.85
CA LEU A 275 50.03 43.22 -80.95
C LEU A 275 50.07 43.84 -79.55
N ARG A 276 50.14 45.18 -79.46
CA ARG A 276 50.04 45.90 -78.17
C ARG A 276 48.67 45.74 -77.53
N ALA A 277 47.58 45.74 -78.30
CA ALA A 277 46.23 45.50 -77.79
C ALA A 277 46.08 44.07 -77.25
N THR A 278 46.54 43.06 -77.99
CA THR A 278 46.50 41.64 -77.54
C THR A 278 47.40 41.39 -76.33
N TYR A 279 48.55 42.06 -76.22
CA TYR A 279 49.37 42.03 -75.00
C TYR A 279 48.62 42.61 -73.80
N SER A 280 47.99 43.79 -73.95
CA SER A 280 47.20 44.42 -72.88
C SER A 280 45.97 43.59 -72.48
N GLU A 281 45.35 42.87 -73.42
CA GLU A 281 44.26 41.92 -73.15
C GLU A 281 44.77 40.69 -72.38
N MET A 282 45.97 40.20 -72.72
CA MET A 282 46.62 39.09 -72.01
C MET A 282 47.04 39.49 -70.58
N GLU A 283 47.48 40.73 -70.38
CA GLU A 283 47.82 41.31 -69.08
C GLU A 283 46.58 41.53 -68.18
N SER A 284 45.43 41.90 -68.78
CA SER A 284 44.12 41.86 -68.09
C SER A 284 43.76 40.45 -67.64
N LYS A 285 43.82 39.47 -68.54
CA LYS A 285 43.51 38.06 -68.24
C LYS A 285 44.45 37.45 -67.21
N PHE A 286 45.72 37.86 -67.17
CA PHE A 286 46.65 37.45 -66.12
C PHE A 286 46.27 38.04 -64.75
N SER A 287 45.84 39.30 -64.73
CA SER A 287 45.32 39.97 -63.52
C SER A 287 44.01 39.33 -63.02
N GLU A 288 43.11 38.97 -63.94
CA GLU A 288 41.87 38.23 -63.66
C GLU A 288 42.17 36.82 -63.11
N TYR A 289 43.16 36.11 -63.66
CA TYR A 289 43.59 34.80 -63.19
C TYR A 289 44.17 34.85 -61.77
N GLU A 290 45.04 35.81 -61.46
CA GLU A 290 45.61 35.94 -60.12
C GLU A 290 44.56 36.35 -59.08
N ASN A 291 43.59 37.20 -59.44
CA ASN A 291 42.42 37.49 -58.60
C ASN A 291 41.55 36.24 -58.34
N LEU A 292 41.28 35.43 -59.36
CA LEU A 292 40.48 34.20 -59.23
C LEU A 292 41.20 33.15 -58.38
N LYS A 293 42.54 33.09 -58.46
CA LYS A 293 43.39 32.26 -57.61
C LYS A 293 43.35 32.70 -56.15
N ILE A 294 43.41 33.99 -55.86
CA ILE A 294 43.22 34.53 -54.49
C ILE A 294 41.84 34.12 -53.95
N GLN A 295 40.77 34.29 -54.73
CA GLN A 295 39.43 33.86 -54.35
C GLN A 295 39.31 32.34 -54.09
N HIS A 296 40.07 31.52 -54.83
CA HIS A 296 40.13 30.08 -54.59
C HIS A 296 40.89 29.76 -53.29
N GLU A 297 41.96 30.47 -52.97
CA GLU A 297 42.71 30.36 -51.71
C GLU A 297 41.81 30.73 -50.52
N GLU A 298 41.12 31.87 -50.59
CA GLU A 298 40.14 32.35 -49.59
C GLU A 298 38.98 31.36 -49.39
N LEU A 299 38.40 30.83 -50.47
CA LEU A 299 37.32 29.84 -50.40
C LEU A 299 37.80 28.50 -49.81
N THR A 300 39.06 28.11 -50.07
CA THR A 300 39.67 26.91 -49.49
C THR A 300 39.89 27.09 -48.00
N GLN A 301 40.35 28.27 -47.56
CA GLN A 301 40.50 28.58 -46.14
C GLN A 301 39.15 28.58 -45.43
N ALA A 302 38.14 29.30 -45.96
CA ALA A 302 36.81 29.34 -45.37
C ALA A 302 36.12 27.97 -45.30
N TYR A 303 36.40 27.06 -46.25
CA TYR A 303 35.94 25.67 -46.19
C TYR A 303 36.64 24.88 -45.06
N ASN A 304 37.95 25.05 -44.90
CA ASN A 304 38.71 24.42 -43.81
C ASN A 304 38.25 24.93 -42.44
N ASP A 305 38.08 26.24 -42.28
CA ASP A 305 37.61 26.89 -41.04
C ASP A 305 36.23 26.36 -40.64
N LEU A 306 35.28 26.33 -41.59
CA LEU A 306 33.93 25.80 -41.37
C LEU A 306 33.94 24.29 -41.05
N ASN A 307 34.85 23.51 -41.64
CA ASN A 307 35.00 22.10 -41.32
C ASN A 307 35.60 21.89 -39.92
N GLU A 308 36.52 22.75 -39.49
CA GLU A 308 37.08 22.73 -38.13
C GLU A 308 36.05 23.17 -37.08
N GLU A 309 35.21 24.17 -37.38
CA GLU A 309 34.04 24.52 -36.55
C GLU A 309 33.01 23.39 -36.50
N PHE A 310 32.75 22.69 -37.61
CA PHE A 310 31.83 21.56 -37.64
C PHE A 310 32.31 20.38 -36.78
N GLU A 311 33.58 20.01 -36.88
CA GLU A 311 34.14 18.95 -36.04
C GLU A 311 34.21 19.37 -34.56
N LYS A 312 34.54 20.64 -34.24
CA LYS A 312 34.43 21.17 -32.86
C LYS A 312 32.99 21.15 -32.34
N TYR A 313 31.99 21.50 -33.17
CA TYR A 313 30.59 21.44 -32.78
C TYR A 313 30.13 20.01 -32.53
N LYS A 314 30.55 19.07 -33.38
CA LYS A 314 30.31 17.63 -33.25
C LYS A 314 30.95 17.06 -31.98
N GLU A 315 32.24 17.33 -31.72
CA GLU A 315 32.93 16.98 -30.48
C GLU A 315 32.18 17.55 -29.26
N THR A 316 31.86 18.85 -29.27
CA THR A 316 31.12 19.53 -28.21
C THR A 316 29.76 18.88 -27.97
N THR A 317 29.04 18.50 -29.03
CA THR A 317 27.73 17.84 -28.96
C THR A 317 27.83 16.42 -28.42
N THR A 318 28.92 15.69 -28.73
CA THR A 318 29.19 14.37 -28.14
C THR A 318 29.74 14.42 -26.70
N ALA A 319 30.25 15.58 -26.26
CA ALA A 319 30.90 15.72 -24.95
C ALA A 319 30.03 16.41 -23.89
N ASN A 320 29.09 17.28 -24.27
CA ASN A 320 28.35 18.14 -23.32
C ASN A 320 26.89 17.74 -23.08
N ALA A 321 26.47 18.02 -21.84
CA ALA A 321 25.09 18.04 -21.34
C ALA A 321 24.25 16.77 -21.54
N GLN A 322 23.90 16.38 -22.76
CA GLN A 322 22.85 15.39 -23.00
C GLN A 322 23.26 13.99 -22.54
N ASP A 323 24.46 13.52 -22.89
CA ASP A 323 24.95 12.22 -22.42
C ASP A 323 25.39 12.21 -20.95
N ASN A 324 25.85 13.35 -20.41
CA ASN A 324 26.11 13.47 -18.97
C ASN A 324 24.82 13.43 -18.15
N ASN A 325 23.76 14.10 -18.61
CA ASN A 325 22.44 14.04 -17.98
C ASN A 325 21.80 12.66 -18.14
N ASN A 326 21.94 12.00 -19.30
CA ASN A 326 21.50 10.63 -19.50
C ASN A 326 22.25 9.66 -18.57
N GLN A 327 23.57 9.84 -18.38
CA GLN A 327 24.33 9.04 -17.42
C GLN A 327 23.93 9.31 -15.96
N ASP A 328 23.70 10.57 -15.57
CA ASP A 328 23.25 10.88 -14.20
C ASP A 328 21.84 10.36 -13.93
N LEU A 329 20.91 10.54 -14.87
CA LEU A 329 19.59 9.91 -14.83
C LEU A 329 19.69 8.38 -14.74
N THR A 330 20.59 7.74 -15.49
CA THR A 330 20.82 6.29 -15.41
C THR A 330 21.35 5.88 -14.03
N ARG A 331 22.38 6.56 -13.51
CA ARG A 331 22.91 6.31 -12.15
C ARG A 331 21.85 6.51 -11.07
N ARG A 332 21.00 7.52 -11.23
CA ARG A 332 19.90 7.84 -10.30
C ARG A 332 18.76 6.84 -10.39
N ILE A 333 18.44 6.34 -11.59
CA ILE A 333 17.51 5.22 -11.81
C ILE A 333 18.06 3.94 -11.16
N ASP A 334 19.35 3.64 -11.32
CA ASP A 334 19.97 2.44 -10.72
C ASP A 334 20.10 2.55 -9.20
N LEU A 335 20.36 3.74 -8.65
CA LEU A 335 20.29 4.02 -7.22
C LEU A 335 18.86 3.87 -6.68
N LEU A 336 17.84 4.32 -7.42
CA LEU A 336 16.43 4.12 -7.05
C LEU A 336 16.03 2.64 -7.10
N LYS A 337 16.51 1.85 -8.07
CA LYS A 337 16.32 0.38 -8.10
C LYS A 337 16.97 -0.28 -6.88
N ALA A 338 18.21 0.10 -6.55
CA ALA A 338 18.91 -0.44 -5.38
C ALA A 338 18.17 -0.14 -4.07
N ASN A 339 17.71 1.10 -3.90
CA ASN A 339 16.87 1.50 -2.76
C ASN A 339 15.54 0.73 -2.73
N LEU A 340 14.88 0.53 -3.87
CA LEU A 340 13.62 -0.22 -3.95
C LEU A 340 13.81 -1.68 -3.50
N ILE A 341 14.86 -2.34 -4.00
CA ILE A 341 15.22 -3.70 -3.59
C ILE A 341 15.50 -3.74 -2.07
N GLU A 342 16.23 -2.77 -1.52
CA GLU A 342 16.47 -2.72 -0.07
C GLU A 342 15.16 -2.52 0.73
N TYR A 343 14.22 -1.72 0.22
CA TYR A 343 12.89 -1.57 0.84
C TYR A 343 12.06 -2.85 0.75
N GLU A 344 12.13 -3.60 -0.35
CA GLU A 344 11.47 -4.91 -0.50
C GLU A 344 12.08 -5.97 0.42
N GLU A 345 13.42 -6.04 0.53
CA GLU A 345 14.10 -6.93 1.48
C GLU A 345 13.75 -6.59 2.93
N ARG A 346 13.74 -5.30 3.31
CA ARG A 346 13.32 -4.82 4.63
C ARG A 346 11.84 -5.12 4.90
N TYR A 347 10.97 -5.02 3.89
CA TYR A 347 9.56 -5.36 3.99
C TYR A 347 9.35 -6.87 4.21
N GLU A 348 10.01 -7.72 3.42
CA GLU A 348 9.94 -9.18 3.59
C GLU A 348 10.61 -9.64 4.90
N MET A 349 11.60 -8.92 5.42
CA MET A 349 12.12 -9.12 6.79
C MET A 349 11.04 -8.82 7.84
N CYS A 350 10.46 -7.62 7.82
CA CYS A 350 9.40 -7.20 8.75
C CYS A 350 8.17 -8.13 8.70
N LYS A 351 7.76 -8.54 7.50
CA LYS A 351 6.67 -9.51 7.25
C LYS A 351 6.99 -10.89 7.83
N ARG A 352 8.24 -11.36 7.73
CA ARG A 352 8.71 -12.62 8.31
C ARG A 352 8.78 -12.56 9.84
N GLU A 353 9.23 -11.44 10.41
CA GLU A 353 9.22 -11.18 11.86
C GLU A 353 7.79 -11.08 12.41
N ASN A 354 6.87 -10.47 11.66
CA ASN A 354 5.44 -10.42 11.99
C ASN A 354 4.82 -11.83 11.97
N LEU A 355 5.10 -12.63 10.93
CA LEU A 355 4.70 -14.04 10.90
C LEU A 355 5.28 -14.85 12.06
N GLU A 356 6.53 -14.60 12.48
CA GLU A 356 7.09 -15.27 13.65
C GLU A 356 6.42 -14.82 14.96
N THR A 357 6.17 -13.52 15.15
CA THR A 357 5.50 -13.02 16.37
C THR A 357 4.04 -13.48 16.44
N VAL A 358 3.32 -13.59 15.31
CA VAL A 358 2.02 -14.27 15.25
C VAL A 358 2.16 -15.74 15.65
N ALA A 359 3.12 -16.48 15.10
CA ALA A 359 3.36 -17.88 15.49
C ALA A 359 3.86 -18.04 16.95
N GLN A 360 4.44 -17.00 17.57
CA GLN A 360 4.73 -16.96 19.01
C GLN A 360 3.46 -16.71 19.83
N LEU A 361 2.59 -15.78 19.40
CA LEU A 361 1.30 -15.50 20.03
C LEU A 361 0.32 -16.68 19.95
N GLU A 362 0.27 -17.41 18.83
CA GLU A 362 -0.49 -18.65 18.69
C GLU A 362 0.01 -19.74 19.65
N ARG A 363 1.34 -19.92 19.76
CA ARG A 363 1.95 -20.84 20.73
C ARG A 363 1.59 -20.47 22.17
N LEU A 364 1.74 -19.19 22.54
CA LEU A 364 1.35 -18.68 23.85
C LEU A 364 -0.15 -18.86 24.11
N THR A 365 -1.01 -18.63 23.12
CA THR A 365 -2.47 -18.84 23.23
C THR A 365 -2.80 -20.33 23.45
N GLY A 366 -2.15 -21.23 22.71
CA GLY A 366 -2.24 -22.67 22.92
C GLY A 366 -1.63 -23.15 24.24
N GLU A 367 -0.68 -22.42 24.82
CA GLU A 367 -0.18 -22.64 26.18
C GLU A 367 -1.14 -22.12 27.25
N PHE A 368 -1.78 -20.96 27.05
CA PHE A 368 -2.83 -20.42 27.93
C PHE A 368 -4.05 -21.34 27.99
N GLU A 369 -4.53 -21.88 26.86
CA GLU A 369 -5.64 -22.85 26.88
C GLU A 369 -5.25 -24.20 27.50
N ARG A 370 -4.00 -24.66 27.31
CA ARG A 370 -3.45 -25.84 28.02
C ARG A 370 -3.26 -25.60 29.52
N LEU A 371 -2.92 -24.38 29.94
CA LEU A 371 -2.82 -23.99 31.34
C LEU A 371 -4.21 -23.85 31.98
N LYS A 372 -5.19 -23.32 31.26
CA LYS A 372 -6.60 -23.15 31.66
C LYS A 372 -7.32 -24.49 31.82
N THR A 373 -7.10 -25.44 30.89
CA THR A 373 -7.54 -26.84 31.06
C THR A 373 -6.79 -27.53 32.20
N GLY A 374 -5.47 -27.37 32.29
CA GLY A 374 -4.68 -27.86 33.43
C GLY A 374 -5.14 -27.30 34.79
N PHE A 375 -5.67 -26.07 34.85
CA PHE A 375 -6.28 -25.49 36.06
C PHE A 375 -7.68 -26.04 36.38
N ALA A 376 -8.35 -26.69 35.42
CA ALA A 376 -9.53 -27.51 35.69
C ALA A 376 -9.11 -28.86 36.29
N ASP A 377 -8.18 -29.57 35.64
CA ASP A 377 -7.69 -30.89 36.09
C ASP A 377 -7.06 -30.84 37.49
N VAL A 378 -6.24 -29.81 37.77
CA VAL A 378 -5.61 -29.58 39.09
C VAL A 378 -6.65 -29.21 40.17
N ARG A 379 -7.86 -28.80 39.79
CA ARG A 379 -8.96 -28.57 40.74
C ARG A 379 -9.57 -29.89 41.24
N GLU A 380 -9.44 -30.98 40.48
CA GLU A 380 -9.86 -32.32 40.91
C GLU A 380 -8.73 -33.10 41.61
N GLN A 381 -7.47 -32.93 41.20
CA GLN A 381 -6.34 -33.71 41.74
C GLN A 381 -5.57 -33.05 42.90
N LYS A 382 -6.19 -33.02 44.08
CA LYS A 382 -5.42 -33.02 45.34
C LYS A 382 -4.97 -34.44 45.69
N ASP A 383 -3.67 -34.71 45.47
CA ASP A 383 -2.77 -35.49 46.37
C ASP A 383 -1.44 -35.91 45.70
N SER A 384 -1.27 -35.71 44.38
CA SER A 384 -0.06 -36.07 43.62
C SER A 384 1.07 -35.00 43.63
N ASN A 385 0.87 -33.89 44.36
CA ASN A 385 1.47 -32.58 44.05
C ASN A 385 3.02 -32.54 44.05
N VAL A 386 3.69 -33.19 45.01
CA VAL A 386 5.15 -33.05 45.21
C VAL A 386 5.96 -33.56 44.00
N THR A 387 5.54 -34.68 43.38
CA THR A 387 6.18 -35.22 42.17
C THR A 387 5.92 -34.36 40.93
N GLY A 388 4.74 -33.74 40.84
CA GLY A 388 4.41 -32.79 39.78
C GLY A 388 5.22 -31.50 39.88
N GLU A 389 5.37 -30.95 41.08
CA GLU A 389 6.21 -29.77 41.35
C GLU A 389 7.70 -30.05 41.10
N LEU A 390 8.23 -31.20 41.51
CA LEU A 390 9.59 -31.62 41.17
C LEU A 390 9.82 -31.69 39.65
N SER A 391 8.88 -32.29 38.91
CA SER A 391 8.97 -32.39 37.44
C SER A 391 8.89 -31.02 36.77
N ARG A 392 8.01 -30.13 37.27
CA ARG A 392 7.87 -28.74 36.80
C ARG A 392 9.12 -27.91 37.08
N LEU A 393 9.72 -28.04 38.26
CA LEU A 393 10.97 -27.37 38.63
C LEU A 393 12.16 -27.89 37.81
N GLN A 394 12.21 -29.20 37.52
CA GLN A 394 13.23 -29.79 36.67
C GLN A 394 13.11 -29.30 35.21
N ALA A 395 11.88 -29.22 34.68
CA ALA A 395 11.63 -28.65 33.36
C ALA A 395 12.02 -27.16 33.29
N ALA A 396 11.65 -26.35 34.29
CA ALA A 396 12.02 -24.93 34.38
C ALA A 396 13.55 -24.73 34.50
N LEU A 397 14.25 -25.61 35.23
CA LEU A 397 15.71 -25.60 35.32
C LEU A 397 16.38 -25.93 33.99
N GLU A 398 15.84 -26.86 33.21
CA GLU A 398 16.39 -27.19 31.89
C GLU A 398 16.09 -26.11 30.85
N GLN A 399 14.91 -25.48 30.93
CA GLN A 399 14.58 -24.30 30.12
C GLN A 399 15.56 -23.15 30.43
N ALA A 400 15.79 -22.83 31.71
CA ALA A 400 16.74 -21.80 32.11
C ALA A 400 18.19 -22.08 31.68
N LYS A 401 18.60 -23.34 31.51
CA LYS A 401 19.89 -23.69 30.89
C LYS A 401 19.88 -23.41 29.39
N GLN A 402 18.83 -23.80 28.68
CA GLN A 402 18.70 -23.55 27.24
C GLN A 402 18.71 -22.05 26.94
N ASP A 403 18.01 -21.24 27.74
CA ASP A 403 17.96 -19.79 27.54
C ASP A 403 19.29 -19.12 27.91
N ARG A 404 20.01 -19.60 28.93
CA ARG A 404 21.39 -19.17 29.21
C ARG A 404 22.34 -19.50 28.05
N ASP A 405 22.19 -20.66 27.42
CA ASP A 405 23.08 -21.09 26.35
C ASP A 405 22.71 -20.48 24.98
N ARG A 406 21.43 -20.09 24.78
CA ARG A 406 21.00 -19.14 23.73
C ARG A 406 21.66 -17.78 23.92
N LEU A 407 21.50 -17.17 25.09
CA LEU A 407 22.10 -15.86 25.42
C LEU A 407 23.63 -15.84 25.25
N ARG A 408 24.32 -16.98 25.41
CA ARG A 408 25.74 -17.11 25.08
C ARG A 408 25.99 -17.05 23.57
N ALA A 409 25.25 -17.83 22.78
CA ALA A 409 25.34 -17.77 21.33
C ALA A 409 25.01 -16.38 20.77
N ASP A 410 24.04 -15.68 21.37
CA ASP A 410 23.70 -14.29 21.00
C ASP A 410 24.83 -13.33 21.37
N VAL A 411 25.44 -13.45 22.57
CA VAL A 411 26.61 -12.65 22.98
C VAL A 411 27.83 -12.89 22.07
N ASP A 412 28.08 -14.14 21.67
CA ASP A 412 29.16 -14.48 20.74
C ASP A 412 28.85 -13.99 19.30
N LYS A 413 27.58 -13.96 18.89
CA LYS A 413 27.13 -13.34 17.64
C LYS A 413 27.31 -11.82 17.67
N PHE A 414 26.89 -11.13 18.73
CA PHE A 414 27.13 -9.70 18.93
C PHE A 414 28.62 -9.36 18.95
N ARG A 415 29.45 -10.19 19.59
CA ARG A 415 30.92 -10.08 19.52
C ARG A 415 31.40 -10.12 18.07
N SER A 416 30.99 -11.12 17.29
CA SER A 416 31.39 -11.23 15.88
C SER A 416 30.91 -10.05 15.03
N THR A 417 29.75 -9.46 15.34
CA THR A 417 29.27 -8.23 14.66
C THR A 417 30.11 -7.01 15.05
N ILE A 418 30.48 -6.85 16.32
CA ILE A 418 31.37 -5.77 16.78
C ILE A 418 32.76 -5.91 16.14
N GLU A 419 33.32 -7.13 16.09
CA GLU A 419 34.60 -7.41 15.42
C GLU A 419 34.55 -7.10 13.91
N GLY A 420 33.39 -7.29 13.26
CA GLY A 420 33.15 -6.84 11.88
C GLY A 420 33.14 -5.31 11.74
N ILE A 421 32.40 -4.62 12.61
CA ILE A 421 32.32 -3.15 12.64
C ILE A 421 33.70 -2.52 12.91
N ASP A 422 34.51 -3.08 13.79
CA ASP A 422 35.88 -2.59 14.05
C ASP A 422 36.78 -2.74 12.81
N VAL A 423 36.65 -3.83 12.05
CA VAL A 423 37.34 -4.01 10.75
C VAL A 423 36.86 -2.98 9.73
N GLU A 424 35.55 -2.77 9.59
CA GLU A 424 35.00 -1.74 8.70
C GLU A 424 35.50 -0.34 9.08
N LEU A 425 35.47 0.02 10.36
CA LEU A 425 36.01 1.28 10.87
C LEU A 425 37.50 1.44 10.56
N ASP A 426 38.31 0.38 10.64
CA ASP A 426 39.73 0.43 10.25
C ASP A 426 39.94 0.55 8.74
N THR A 427 39.07 -0.04 7.90
CA THR A 427 39.11 0.22 6.45
C THR A 427 38.71 1.67 6.12
N LEU A 428 37.71 2.23 6.80
CA LEU A 428 37.30 3.64 6.64
C LEU A 428 38.40 4.59 7.12
N ARG A 429 39.05 4.31 8.26
CA ARG A 429 40.25 5.04 8.72
C ARG A 429 41.40 4.94 7.70
N ALA A 430 41.59 3.80 7.04
CA ALA A 430 42.57 3.62 5.98
C ALA A 430 42.19 4.27 4.65
N SER A 431 40.90 4.49 4.39
CA SER A 431 40.41 5.26 3.24
C SER A 431 40.59 6.75 3.46
N ASN A 432 40.18 7.27 4.63
CA ASN A 432 40.39 8.67 4.99
C ASN A 432 41.87 9.05 5.01
N ARG A 433 42.78 8.17 5.47
CA ARG A 433 44.23 8.42 5.39
C ARG A 433 44.73 8.58 3.94
N ARG A 434 44.18 7.83 2.97
CA ARG A 434 44.51 7.98 1.55
C ARG A 434 43.93 9.26 0.96
N LEU A 435 42.66 9.57 1.25
CA LEU A 435 42.04 10.83 0.83
C LEU A 435 42.77 12.05 1.41
N CYS A 436 43.31 11.99 2.63
CA CYS A 436 44.18 13.05 3.16
C CYS A 436 45.48 13.19 2.35
N GLN A 437 46.14 12.08 1.98
CA GLN A 437 47.36 12.09 1.16
C GLN A 437 47.08 12.63 -0.25
N GLU A 438 46.00 12.18 -0.89
CA GLU A 438 45.57 12.65 -2.21
C GLU A 438 45.24 14.16 -2.18
N ASN A 439 44.62 14.66 -1.10
CA ASN A 439 44.39 16.11 -0.90
C ASN A 439 45.68 16.89 -0.64
N GLU A 440 46.66 16.33 0.09
CA GLU A 440 47.99 16.93 0.29
C GLU A 440 48.79 17.00 -1.04
N GLU A 441 48.72 15.96 -1.87
CA GLU A 441 49.32 15.92 -3.20
C GLU A 441 48.66 16.93 -4.16
N LEU A 442 47.32 16.98 -4.20
CA LEU A 442 46.58 17.96 -5.00
C LEU A 442 46.86 19.41 -4.54
N ALA A 443 46.95 19.65 -3.23
CA ALA A 443 47.34 20.94 -2.69
C ALA A 443 48.75 21.33 -3.16
N ALA A 444 49.73 20.42 -3.12
CA ALA A 444 51.07 20.67 -3.62
C ALA A 444 51.10 20.99 -5.13
N VAL A 445 50.31 20.29 -5.95
CA VAL A 445 50.17 20.57 -7.39
C VAL A 445 49.56 21.94 -7.65
N ILE A 446 48.50 22.33 -6.92
CA ILE A 446 47.91 23.68 -7.00
C ILE A 446 48.92 24.75 -6.59
N ASP A 447 49.70 24.48 -5.56
CA ASP A 447 50.72 25.37 -5.03
C ASP A 447 51.88 25.56 -6.04
N ASP A 448 52.31 24.49 -6.73
CA ASP A 448 53.35 24.55 -7.78
C ASP A 448 52.84 25.19 -9.08
N TYR A 449 51.58 24.94 -9.47
CA TYR A 449 50.93 25.67 -10.56
C TYR A 449 50.84 27.17 -10.25
N THR A 450 50.51 27.52 -9.00
CA THR A 450 50.48 28.92 -8.51
C THR A 450 51.87 29.55 -8.52
N LYS A 451 52.93 28.81 -8.19
CA LYS A 451 54.34 29.26 -8.32
C LYS A 451 54.70 29.50 -9.79
N ALA A 452 54.34 28.59 -10.70
CA ALA A 452 54.61 28.74 -12.13
C ALA A 452 53.93 29.98 -12.73
N LEU A 453 52.66 30.20 -12.39
CA LEU A 453 51.87 31.35 -12.83
C LEU A 453 52.43 32.69 -12.28
N ASN A 454 52.92 32.69 -11.03
CA ASN A 454 53.62 33.83 -10.44
C ASN A 454 55.03 34.07 -11.03
N ASN A 455 55.64 33.08 -11.67
CA ASN A 455 56.95 33.22 -12.32
C ASN A 455 56.78 33.74 -13.76
N SER A 456 55.82 33.22 -14.54
CA SER A 456 55.52 33.76 -15.88
C SER A 456 55.09 35.23 -15.83
N GLY A 457 54.33 35.62 -14.80
CA GLY A 457 53.98 37.03 -14.53
C GLY A 457 55.18 37.93 -14.17
N LYS A 458 56.33 37.38 -13.79
CA LYS A 458 57.57 38.15 -13.52
C LYS A 458 58.50 38.20 -14.72
N GLU A 459 58.54 37.15 -15.53
CA GLU A 459 59.34 37.15 -16.77
C GLU A 459 58.78 38.17 -17.77
N GLY A 460 57.46 38.26 -17.92
CA GLY A 460 56.80 39.28 -18.75
C GLY A 460 56.99 40.74 -18.30
N ALA A 461 57.52 40.98 -17.09
CA ALA A 461 57.73 42.33 -16.55
C ALA A 461 59.11 42.93 -16.90
N ASN A 462 60.10 42.11 -17.27
CA ASN A 462 61.50 42.55 -17.41
C ASN A 462 61.93 42.89 -18.85
N THR A 463 61.04 42.78 -19.85
CA THR A 463 61.37 43.06 -21.26
C THR A 463 60.36 44.01 -21.92
N ASN A 464 60.59 45.32 -21.80
CA ASN A 464 59.99 46.34 -22.68
C ASN A 464 60.99 47.48 -22.96
N ASP A 465 61.70 47.37 -24.08
CA ASP A 465 62.05 48.52 -24.93
C ASP A 465 61.75 48.10 -26.38
N GLY A 466 61.40 49.03 -27.27
CA GLY A 466 61.12 48.70 -28.68
C GLY A 466 59.64 48.56 -29.10
N ARG A 467 58.81 49.55 -28.75
CA ARG A 467 57.86 50.21 -29.70
C ARG A 467 56.82 49.36 -30.48
N CYS A 468 55.55 49.54 -30.08
CA CYS A 468 54.36 49.71 -30.96
C CYS A 468 53.67 48.48 -31.60
N GLU A 469 53.19 47.54 -30.79
CA GLU A 469 52.08 46.62 -31.18
C GLU A 469 51.34 46.10 -29.92
N LYS A 470 50.63 46.98 -29.20
CA LYS A 470 49.93 46.65 -27.93
C LYS A 470 48.64 47.45 -27.72
N VAL A 471 47.65 47.23 -28.58
CA VAL A 471 46.27 47.76 -28.40
C VAL A 471 45.26 46.62 -28.37
N GLU A 472 45.43 45.61 -29.22
CA GLU A 472 44.46 44.51 -29.38
C GLU A 472 44.62 43.43 -28.29
N ASP A 473 45.85 43.04 -27.93
CA ASP A 473 46.11 42.09 -26.83
C ASP A 473 45.52 42.56 -25.48
N CYS A 474 45.62 43.85 -25.15
CA CYS A 474 45.01 44.38 -23.93
C CYS A 474 43.47 44.34 -23.97
N SER A 475 42.87 44.46 -25.16
CA SER A 475 41.43 44.29 -25.35
C SER A 475 41.01 42.84 -25.13
N LEU A 476 41.72 41.89 -25.75
CA LEU A 476 41.50 40.45 -25.59
C LEU A 476 41.72 39.99 -24.14
N GLN A 477 42.76 40.47 -23.48
CA GLN A 477 43.06 40.09 -22.10
C GLN A 477 42.07 40.70 -21.09
N SER A 478 41.51 41.89 -21.38
CA SER A 478 40.41 42.47 -20.61
C SER A 478 39.10 41.71 -20.82
N SER A 479 38.72 41.42 -22.08
CA SER A 479 37.49 40.70 -22.38
C SER A 479 37.51 39.27 -21.85
N LEU A 480 38.67 38.60 -21.86
CA LEU A 480 38.83 37.25 -21.29
C LEU A 480 38.80 37.27 -19.76
N ALA A 481 39.21 38.37 -19.11
CA ALA A 481 38.99 38.58 -17.68
C ALA A 481 37.51 38.85 -17.35
N GLU A 482 36.82 39.66 -18.15
CA GLU A 482 35.38 39.92 -18.01
C GLU A 482 34.54 38.66 -18.23
N VAL A 483 34.84 37.86 -19.26
CA VAL A 483 34.20 36.56 -19.52
C VAL A 483 34.46 35.57 -18.37
N ARG A 484 35.67 35.57 -17.78
CA ARG A 484 35.96 34.76 -16.58
C ARG A 484 35.20 35.25 -15.35
N SER A 485 35.07 36.57 -15.13
CA SER A 485 34.23 37.10 -14.05
C SER A 485 32.78 36.70 -14.26
N ALA A 486 32.23 36.94 -15.45
CA ALA A 486 30.85 36.59 -15.80
C ALA A 486 30.57 35.08 -15.62
N ALA A 487 31.50 34.21 -16.03
CA ALA A 487 31.37 32.77 -15.80
C ALA A 487 31.40 32.40 -14.30
N VAL A 488 32.25 33.05 -13.50
CA VAL A 488 32.29 32.84 -12.04
C VAL A 488 31.06 33.42 -11.34
N ASP A 489 30.57 34.57 -11.77
CA ASP A 489 29.36 35.21 -11.25
C ASP A 489 28.10 34.40 -11.59
N ASP A 490 28.06 33.80 -12.79
CA ASP A 490 26.98 32.90 -13.21
C ASP A 490 27.05 31.55 -12.49
N LEU A 491 28.24 30.99 -12.25
CA LEU A 491 28.39 29.78 -11.44
C LEU A 491 27.96 30.02 -9.98
N HIS A 492 28.29 31.18 -9.40
CA HIS A 492 27.76 31.60 -8.10
C HIS A 492 26.25 31.87 -8.15
N ARG A 493 25.70 32.33 -9.28
CA ARG A 493 24.24 32.52 -9.47
C ARG A 493 23.53 31.15 -9.45
N GLN A 494 24.00 30.21 -10.25
CA GLN A 494 23.51 28.83 -10.28
C GLN A 494 23.62 28.16 -8.90
N LEU A 495 24.75 28.29 -8.20
CA LEU A 495 24.92 27.76 -6.84
C LEU A 495 23.95 28.40 -5.82
N ARG A 496 23.66 29.71 -5.94
CA ARG A 496 22.64 30.37 -5.10
C ARG A 496 21.23 29.89 -5.43
N GLU A 497 20.95 29.61 -6.71
CA GLU A 497 19.68 29.04 -7.17
C GLU A 497 19.50 27.59 -6.67
N GLU A 498 20.53 26.73 -6.74
CA GLU A 498 20.51 25.39 -6.12
C GLU A 498 20.33 25.45 -4.60
N VAL A 499 21.07 26.31 -3.90
CA VAL A 499 20.94 26.45 -2.44
C VAL A 499 19.53 26.95 -2.06
N ALA A 500 18.91 27.83 -2.86
CA ALA A 500 17.54 28.25 -2.65
C ALA A 500 16.53 27.10 -2.90
N LEU A 501 16.72 26.31 -3.96
CA LEU A 501 15.90 25.13 -4.25
C LEU A 501 16.03 24.05 -3.17
N LEU A 502 17.21 23.85 -2.59
CA LEU A 502 17.43 22.96 -1.45
C LEU A 502 16.71 23.45 -0.19
N HIS A 503 16.79 24.75 0.13
CA HIS A 503 16.04 25.32 1.25
C HIS A 503 14.52 25.20 1.05
N GLU A 504 14.02 25.41 -0.17
CA GLU A 504 12.58 25.26 -0.46
C GLU A 504 12.14 23.78 -0.41
N ARG A 505 12.96 22.85 -0.91
CA ARG A 505 12.72 21.40 -0.74
C ARG A 505 12.65 21.00 0.73
N ASP A 506 13.57 21.51 1.55
CA ASP A 506 13.62 21.17 2.98
C ASP A 506 12.51 21.88 3.78
N ARG A 507 12.05 23.05 3.30
CA ARG A 507 10.80 23.70 3.75
C ARG A 507 9.58 22.83 3.42
N LEU A 508 9.49 22.30 2.21
CA LEU A 508 8.41 21.42 1.76
C LEU A 508 8.41 20.07 2.52
N PHE A 509 9.56 19.44 2.76
CA PHE A 509 9.64 18.25 3.63
C PHE A 509 9.21 18.56 5.08
N SER A 510 9.51 19.76 5.59
CA SER A 510 9.06 20.21 6.91
C SER A 510 7.54 20.44 6.94
N GLU A 511 6.96 20.98 5.86
CA GLU A 511 5.52 21.17 5.67
C GLU A 511 4.78 19.82 5.51
N GLU A 512 5.32 18.89 4.72
CA GLU A 512 4.82 17.52 4.58
C GLU A 512 4.83 16.79 5.93
N SER A 513 5.94 16.85 6.67
CA SER A 513 6.06 16.29 8.02
C SER A 513 5.04 16.90 9.00
N ARG A 514 4.77 18.21 8.89
CA ARG A 514 3.75 18.92 9.66
C ARG A 514 2.33 18.48 9.30
N LEU A 515 2.05 18.25 8.01
CA LEU A 515 0.77 17.75 7.53
C LEU A 515 0.55 16.28 7.93
N LEU A 516 1.57 15.42 7.85
CA LEU A 516 1.55 14.06 8.38
C LEU A 516 1.29 14.03 9.89
N ALA A 517 1.90 14.94 10.65
CA ALA A 517 1.63 15.07 12.09
C ALA A 517 0.18 15.48 12.37
N GLU A 518 -0.40 16.42 11.60
CA GLU A 518 -1.79 16.84 11.78
C GLU A 518 -2.80 15.79 11.28
N VAL A 519 -2.52 15.06 10.20
CA VAL A 519 -3.33 13.91 9.75
C VAL A 519 -3.32 12.80 10.81
N ASN A 520 -2.17 12.47 11.40
CA ASN A 520 -2.11 11.52 12.52
C ASN A 520 -2.85 12.02 13.78
N SER A 521 -2.79 13.32 14.06
CA SER A 521 -3.58 14.00 15.10
C SER A 521 -5.09 13.88 14.84
N GLN A 522 -5.53 14.02 13.59
CA GLN A 522 -6.94 13.87 13.18
C GLN A 522 -7.40 12.40 13.20
N LEU A 523 -6.61 11.46 12.68
CA LEU A 523 -6.89 10.02 12.77
C LEU A 523 -6.97 9.55 14.22
N LYS A 524 -6.12 10.08 15.12
CA LYS A 524 -6.21 9.79 16.55
C LYS A 524 -7.49 10.37 17.17
N LYS A 525 -7.85 11.62 16.88
CA LYS A 525 -9.12 12.22 17.31
C LYS A 525 -10.32 11.40 16.80
N GLN A 526 -10.26 10.90 15.56
CA GLN A 526 -11.30 10.05 14.97
C GLN A 526 -11.40 8.71 15.71
N ALA A 527 -10.29 8.02 15.96
CA ALA A 527 -10.27 6.79 16.76
C ALA A 527 -10.81 7.03 18.19
N GLU A 528 -10.50 8.19 18.80
CA GLU A 528 -11.06 8.58 20.11
C GLU A 528 -12.56 8.92 20.06
N THR A 529 -13.10 9.45 18.95
CA THR A 529 -14.56 9.67 18.82
C THR A 529 -15.30 8.39 18.50
N ASP A 530 -14.74 7.51 17.66
CA ASP A 530 -15.33 6.21 17.35
C ASP A 530 -15.28 5.26 18.54
N SER A 531 -14.20 5.28 19.34
CA SER A 531 -14.17 4.59 20.64
C SER A 531 -15.25 5.09 21.59
N LYS A 532 -15.54 6.40 21.64
CA LYS A 532 -16.66 6.95 22.43
C LYS A 532 -18.03 6.56 21.86
N LYS A 533 -18.19 6.45 20.54
CA LYS A 533 -19.41 5.91 19.92
C LYS A 533 -19.62 4.44 20.30
N VAL A 534 -18.56 3.63 20.29
CA VAL A 534 -18.62 2.21 20.73
C VAL A 534 -19.03 2.13 22.20
N GLN A 535 -18.40 2.89 23.10
CA GLN A 535 -18.77 2.93 24.52
C GLN A 535 -20.23 3.36 24.74
N LEU A 536 -20.72 4.36 24.01
CA LEU A 536 -22.13 4.78 24.08
C LEU A 536 -23.10 3.75 23.49
N LEU A 537 -22.66 2.94 22.51
CA LEU A 537 -23.44 1.81 22.00
C LEU A 537 -23.45 0.64 22.98
N GLU A 538 -22.33 0.33 23.64
CA GLU A 538 -22.22 -0.67 24.70
C GLU A 538 -23.09 -0.29 25.92
N GLU A 539 -23.04 0.97 26.36
CA GLU A 539 -23.90 1.51 27.42
C GLU A 539 -25.39 1.45 27.01
N LYS A 540 -25.72 1.81 25.77
CA LYS A 540 -27.09 1.70 25.24
C LYS A 540 -27.56 0.25 25.16
N ILE A 541 -26.69 -0.70 24.81
CA ILE A 541 -26.99 -2.13 24.83
C ILE A 541 -27.24 -2.59 26.26
N ALA A 542 -26.38 -2.24 27.22
CA ALA A 542 -26.55 -2.58 28.63
C ALA A 542 -27.86 -2.01 29.22
N LEU A 543 -28.22 -0.76 28.88
CA LEU A 543 -29.49 -0.14 29.28
C LEU A 543 -30.70 -0.81 28.60
N LEU A 544 -30.58 -1.28 27.35
CA LEU A 544 -31.63 -2.05 26.68
C LEU A 544 -31.76 -3.45 27.29
N GLU A 545 -30.67 -4.12 27.65
CA GLU A 545 -30.69 -5.39 28.38
C GLU A 545 -31.30 -5.23 29.78
N GLU A 546 -30.97 -4.15 30.52
CA GLU A 546 -31.60 -3.83 31.79
C GLU A 546 -33.10 -3.52 31.60
N HIS A 547 -33.48 -2.79 30.55
CA HIS A 547 -34.89 -2.53 30.23
C HIS A 547 -35.65 -3.82 29.87
N ILE A 548 -35.05 -4.74 29.10
CA ILE A 548 -35.61 -6.06 28.80
C ILE A 548 -35.73 -6.91 30.08
N LYS A 549 -34.72 -6.89 30.94
CA LYS A 549 -34.67 -7.63 32.21
C LYS A 549 -35.66 -7.09 33.24
N THR A 550 -35.84 -5.77 33.32
CA THR A 550 -36.83 -5.12 34.19
C THR A 550 -38.25 -5.22 33.63
N SER A 551 -38.46 -5.25 32.32
CA SER A 551 -39.77 -5.54 31.72
C SER A 551 -40.16 -7.02 31.86
N LEU A 552 -39.23 -7.98 31.71
CA LEU A 552 -39.48 -9.38 32.11
C LEU A 552 -39.86 -9.49 33.60
N CYS A 553 -39.14 -8.78 34.48
CA CYS A 553 -39.39 -8.76 35.92
C CYS A 553 -40.68 -8.01 36.30
N LYS A 554 -41.20 -7.13 35.42
CA LYS A 554 -42.54 -6.54 35.53
C LYS A 554 -43.60 -7.53 35.06
N HIS A 555 -43.48 -8.12 33.88
CA HIS A 555 -44.45 -9.12 33.39
C HIS A 555 -44.58 -10.33 34.33
N GLN A 556 -43.49 -10.85 34.89
CA GLN A 556 -43.55 -11.91 35.92
C GLN A 556 -44.28 -11.49 37.22
N LYS A 557 -44.34 -10.19 37.52
CA LYS A 557 -45.12 -9.62 38.63
C LYS A 557 -46.54 -9.26 38.23
N GLU A 558 -46.78 -8.90 36.97
CA GLU A 558 -48.10 -8.60 36.40
C GLU A 558 -48.91 -9.89 36.22
N ASP A 559 -48.30 -10.98 35.74
CA ASP A 559 -48.86 -12.36 35.80
C ASP A 559 -49.24 -12.79 37.23
N SER A 560 -48.55 -12.23 38.24
CA SER A 560 -48.86 -12.45 39.66
C SER A 560 -49.93 -11.50 40.23
N ILE A 561 -50.34 -10.47 39.48
CA ILE A 561 -51.19 -9.35 39.92
C ILE A 561 -52.47 -9.20 39.06
N GLU A 562 -52.60 -9.85 37.91
CA GLU A 562 -53.81 -9.95 37.06
C GLU A 562 -54.97 -10.75 37.71
N ARG A 563 -55.28 -10.47 38.98
CA ARG A 563 -56.52 -10.85 39.67
C ARG A 563 -57.19 -9.76 40.48
N ASN A 564 -56.64 -8.54 40.56
CA ASN A 564 -57.29 -7.46 41.31
C ASN A 564 -57.16 -6.05 40.70
N GLN A 565 -58.34 -5.50 40.42
CA GLN A 565 -58.71 -4.08 40.49
C GLN A 565 -58.20 -3.12 39.41
N SER A 566 -59.17 -2.63 38.63
CA SER A 566 -59.07 -1.45 37.78
C SER A 566 -59.33 -0.17 38.58
N THR A 567 -58.40 0.79 38.54
CA THR A 567 -58.64 2.21 38.84
C THR A 567 -57.90 3.09 37.85
N ALA A 568 -58.62 4.00 37.18
CA ALA A 568 -58.00 5.01 36.31
C ALA A 568 -57.58 6.23 37.13
N SER A 569 -56.39 6.76 36.85
CA SER A 569 -55.90 8.05 37.35
C SER A 569 -55.55 8.95 36.17
N HIS A 570 -56.12 10.16 36.13
CA HIS A 570 -55.75 11.15 35.12
C HIS A 570 -54.32 11.66 35.36
N PRO A 571 -53.46 11.77 34.33
CA PRO A 571 -52.18 12.46 34.44
C PRO A 571 -52.38 13.96 34.62
N SER A 572 -51.38 14.63 35.19
CA SER A 572 -51.37 16.09 35.32
C SER A 572 -51.00 16.78 34.00
N ASN A 573 -51.41 18.04 33.82
CA ASN A 573 -51.09 18.81 32.61
C ASN A 573 -49.57 19.00 32.42
N ASP A 574 -48.79 19.07 33.50
CA ASP A 574 -47.35 19.26 33.41
C ASP A 574 -46.63 18.00 32.89
N GLU A 575 -47.08 16.80 33.30
CA GLU A 575 -46.60 15.54 32.73
C GLU A 575 -46.95 15.44 31.23
N VAL A 576 -48.15 15.87 30.83
CA VAL A 576 -48.56 15.92 29.42
C VAL A 576 -47.70 16.91 28.62
N LEU A 577 -47.33 18.06 29.19
CA LEU A 577 -46.44 19.03 28.55
C LEU A 577 -45.01 18.49 28.40
N VAL A 578 -44.44 17.87 29.44
CA VAL A 578 -43.10 17.25 29.37
C VAL A 578 -43.06 16.13 28.34
N LEU A 579 -44.06 15.25 28.31
CA LEU A 579 -44.18 14.19 27.29
C LEU A 579 -44.37 14.76 25.88
N THR A 580 -45.07 15.89 25.73
CA THR A 580 -45.23 16.58 24.44
C THR A 580 -43.91 17.18 23.95
N GLU A 581 -43.08 17.72 24.84
CA GLU A 581 -41.77 18.27 24.48
C GLU A 581 -40.76 17.17 24.17
N GLN A 582 -40.72 16.10 24.97
CA GLN A 582 -39.91 14.90 24.67
C GLN A 582 -40.30 14.25 23.34
N LEU A 583 -41.59 14.22 23.00
CA LEU A 583 -42.06 13.75 21.69
C LEU A 583 -41.63 14.70 20.55
N ARG A 584 -41.64 16.01 20.77
CA ARG A 584 -41.15 17.01 19.81
C ARG A 584 -39.65 16.87 19.57
N GLU A 585 -38.86 16.71 20.62
CA GLU A 585 -37.41 16.49 20.55
C GLU A 585 -37.07 15.17 19.86
N ALA A 586 -37.75 14.07 20.20
CA ALA A 586 -37.58 12.78 19.54
C ALA A 586 -37.97 12.81 18.04
N LEU A 587 -38.99 13.59 17.67
CA LEU A 587 -39.36 13.80 16.26
C LEU A 587 -38.33 14.66 15.50
N ALA A 588 -37.74 15.66 16.16
CA ALA A 588 -36.66 16.47 15.59
C ALA A 588 -35.39 15.64 15.36
N ALA A 589 -34.98 14.85 16.35
CA ALA A 589 -33.84 13.93 16.24
C ALA A 589 -34.06 12.86 15.15
N ASN A 590 -35.28 12.35 15.00
CA ASN A 590 -35.62 11.46 13.88
C ASN A 590 -35.53 12.17 12.52
N ALA A 591 -35.95 13.44 12.42
CA ALA A 591 -35.84 14.20 11.18
C ALA A 591 -34.37 14.42 10.78
N GLU A 592 -33.51 14.82 11.72
CA GLU A 592 -32.07 14.96 11.51
C GLU A 592 -31.41 13.63 11.10
N LYS A 593 -31.75 12.51 11.78
CA LYS A 593 -31.27 11.18 11.41
C LYS A 593 -31.80 10.71 10.05
N THR A 594 -32.98 11.16 9.61
CA THR A 594 -33.49 10.88 8.27
C THR A 594 -32.69 11.65 7.22
N GLU A 595 -32.38 12.93 7.47
CA GLU A 595 -31.55 13.76 6.58
C GLU A 595 -30.11 13.23 6.47
N GLU A 596 -29.53 12.72 7.56
CA GLU A 596 -28.24 12.04 7.57
C GLU A 596 -28.27 10.74 6.75
N CYS A 597 -29.34 9.94 6.86
CA CYS A 597 -29.54 8.75 6.02
C CYS A 597 -29.71 9.10 4.54
N GLU A 598 -30.39 10.20 4.22
CA GLU A 598 -30.57 10.68 2.84
C GLU A 598 -29.22 11.13 2.23
N LYS A 599 -28.39 11.84 3.02
CA LYS A 599 -27.03 12.23 2.61
C LYS A 599 -26.12 11.02 2.40
N LEU A 600 -26.18 10.01 3.28
CA LEU A 600 -25.42 8.77 3.13
C LEU A 600 -25.86 7.95 1.90
N ARG A 601 -27.15 7.96 1.55
CA ARG A 601 -27.63 7.41 0.27
C ARG A 601 -27.08 8.18 -0.92
N GLN A 602 -27.22 9.51 -0.93
CA GLN A 602 -26.69 10.33 -2.02
C GLN A 602 -25.18 10.09 -2.25
N GLN A 603 -24.41 10.00 -1.16
CA GLN A 603 -22.98 9.67 -1.22
C GLN A 603 -22.71 8.25 -1.74
N ALA A 604 -23.56 7.27 -1.41
CA ALA A 604 -23.46 5.91 -1.95
C ALA A 604 -23.79 5.87 -3.45
N ASP A 605 -24.88 6.51 -3.88
CA ASP A 605 -25.28 6.65 -5.28
C ASP A 605 -24.19 7.35 -6.12
N ASP A 606 -23.53 8.37 -5.56
CA ASP A 606 -22.45 9.10 -6.25
C ASP A 606 -21.14 8.30 -6.32
N LEU A 607 -20.84 7.48 -5.29
CA LEU A 607 -19.74 6.51 -5.35
C LEU A 607 -20.03 5.37 -6.34
N GLU A 608 -21.27 4.89 -6.43
CA GLU A 608 -21.67 3.88 -7.44
C GLU A 608 -21.49 4.43 -8.87
N LYS A 609 -21.91 5.68 -9.11
CA LYS A 609 -21.64 6.38 -10.37
C LYS A 609 -20.14 6.46 -10.66
N GLU A 610 -19.31 6.85 -9.68
CA GLU A 610 -17.87 6.90 -9.87
C GLU A 610 -17.28 5.52 -10.21
N VAL A 611 -17.73 4.45 -9.55
CA VAL A 611 -17.33 3.07 -9.86
C VAL A 611 -17.72 2.69 -11.29
N THR A 612 -18.94 3.04 -11.76
CA THR A 612 -19.34 2.75 -13.16
C THR A 612 -18.51 3.53 -14.18
N VAL A 613 -18.12 4.78 -13.90
CA VAL A 613 -17.25 5.57 -14.78
C VAL A 613 -15.83 5.01 -14.81
N ARG A 614 -15.28 4.63 -13.64
CA ARG A 614 -13.98 3.96 -13.54
C ARG A 614 -13.97 2.61 -14.28
N GLN A 615 -15.04 1.81 -14.16
CA GLN A 615 -15.19 0.56 -14.90
C GLN A 615 -15.23 0.81 -16.41
N SER A 616 -16.03 1.79 -16.88
CA SER A 616 -16.09 2.14 -18.31
C SER A 616 -14.73 2.58 -18.87
N CYS A 617 -13.92 3.27 -18.07
CA CYS A 617 -12.56 3.67 -18.45
C CYS A 617 -11.62 2.45 -18.55
N VAL A 618 -11.71 1.51 -17.61
CA VAL A 618 -10.96 0.23 -17.66
C VAL A 618 -11.39 -0.62 -18.86
N ASP A 619 -12.69 -0.73 -19.14
CA ASP A 619 -13.21 -1.46 -20.30
C ASP A 619 -12.74 -0.84 -21.62
N GLU A 620 -12.66 0.50 -21.70
CA GLU A 620 -12.11 1.20 -22.85
C GLU A 620 -10.59 1.02 -22.98
N MET A 621 -9.82 1.04 -21.88
CA MET A 621 -8.39 0.71 -21.90
C MET A 621 -8.14 -0.74 -22.37
N ILE A 622 -8.99 -1.69 -21.95
CA ILE A 622 -8.95 -3.08 -22.42
C ILE A 622 -9.26 -3.14 -23.92
N ALA A 623 -10.27 -2.41 -24.40
CA ALA A 623 -10.60 -2.33 -25.83
C ALA A 623 -9.44 -1.74 -26.66
N GLN A 624 -8.82 -0.65 -26.19
CA GLN A 624 -7.65 -0.04 -26.85
C GLN A 624 -6.45 -0.99 -26.86
N THR A 625 -6.19 -1.70 -25.76
CA THR A 625 -5.13 -2.71 -25.65
C THR A 625 -5.34 -3.86 -26.64
N ASN A 626 -6.56 -4.37 -26.74
CA ASN A 626 -6.92 -5.42 -27.71
C ASN A 626 -6.75 -4.94 -29.17
N VAL A 627 -7.11 -3.68 -29.47
CA VAL A 627 -6.88 -3.08 -30.81
C VAL A 627 -5.39 -2.95 -31.11
N LEU A 628 -4.57 -2.51 -30.16
CA LEU A 628 -3.11 -2.45 -30.30
C LEU A 628 -2.50 -3.84 -30.52
N GLN A 629 -2.95 -4.86 -29.79
CA GLN A 629 -2.49 -6.23 -29.95
C GLN A 629 -2.84 -6.80 -31.34
N VAL A 630 -4.05 -6.54 -31.84
CA VAL A 630 -4.46 -6.92 -33.21
C VAL A 630 -3.65 -6.17 -34.27
N GLN A 631 -3.38 -4.87 -34.09
CA GLN A 631 -2.52 -4.11 -34.99
C GLN A 631 -1.07 -4.66 -35.00
N LEU A 632 -0.52 -4.99 -33.84
CA LEU A 632 0.81 -5.58 -33.71
C LEU A 632 0.88 -6.95 -34.40
N GLN A 633 -0.15 -7.79 -34.28
CA GLN A 633 -0.20 -9.06 -34.99
C GLN A 633 -0.31 -8.88 -36.51
N ILE A 634 -1.14 -7.96 -37.00
CA ILE A 634 -1.21 -7.63 -38.43
C ILE A 634 0.14 -7.08 -38.94
N ALA A 635 0.85 -6.29 -38.14
CA ALA A 635 2.20 -5.81 -38.45
C ALA A 635 3.23 -6.96 -38.48
N ALA A 636 3.10 -7.97 -37.61
CA ALA A 636 3.93 -9.17 -37.62
C ALA A 636 3.66 -10.06 -38.85
N GLU A 637 2.39 -10.30 -39.18
CA GLU A 637 1.97 -11.10 -40.33
C GLU A 637 2.38 -10.46 -41.66
N THR A 638 2.20 -9.14 -41.82
CA THR A 638 2.67 -8.41 -43.01
C THR A 638 4.20 -8.39 -43.12
N ASN A 639 4.94 -8.27 -42.02
CA ASN A 639 6.39 -8.44 -42.02
C ASN A 639 6.82 -9.87 -42.40
N MET A 640 6.07 -10.90 -41.99
CA MET A 640 6.33 -12.29 -42.39
C MET A 640 6.09 -12.48 -43.90
N GLN A 641 5.00 -11.92 -44.44
CA GLN A 641 4.72 -11.93 -45.88
C GLN A 641 5.80 -11.20 -46.68
N LEU A 642 6.28 -10.04 -46.22
CA LEU A 642 7.39 -9.31 -46.85
C LEU A 642 8.69 -10.12 -46.84
N LYS A 643 9.05 -10.75 -45.72
CA LYS A 643 10.22 -11.66 -45.65
C LYS A 643 10.08 -12.84 -46.61
N GLN A 644 8.88 -13.41 -46.74
CA GLN A 644 8.61 -14.50 -47.68
C GLN A 644 8.73 -14.05 -49.14
N GLN A 645 8.22 -12.86 -49.49
CA GLN A 645 8.42 -12.27 -50.82
C GLN A 645 9.89 -11.98 -51.12
N ILE A 646 10.67 -11.47 -50.17
CA ILE A 646 12.11 -11.25 -50.34
C ILE A 646 12.82 -12.58 -50.65
N LEU A 647 12.59 -13.63 -49.85
CA LEU A 647 13.16 -14.95 -50.09
C LEU A 647 12.76 -15.55 -51.44
N GLU A 648 11.55 -15.27 -51.93
CA GLU A 648 11.07 -15.70 -53.25
C GLU A 648 11.68 -14.90 -54.40
N LYS A 649 11.94 -13.60 -54.19
CA LYS A 649 12.72 -12.75 -55.10
C LYS A 649 14.18 -13.17 -55.15
N ASP A 650 14.82 -13.47 -54.02
CA ASP A 650 16.20 -13.96 -53.95
C ASP A 650 16.35 -15.31 -54.65
N ARG A 651 15.39 -16.23 -54.47
CA ARG A 651 15.35 -17.49 -55.24
C ARG A 651 15.21 -17.23 -56.75
N SER A 652 14.35 -16.29 -57.14
CA SER A 652 14.15 -15.91 -58.54
C SER A 652 15.40 -15.26 -59.16
N LEU A 653 16.12 -14.44 -58.37
CA LEU A 653 17.33 -13.74 -58.79
C LEU A 653 18.51 -14.71 -58.89
N ASN A 654 18.65 -15.65 -57.95
CA ASN A 654 19.60 -16.76 -58.05
C ASN A 654 19.33 -17.63 -59.28
N LEU A 655 18.07 -18.00 -59.55
CA LEU A 655 17.68 -18.75 -60.75
C LEU A 655 17.95 -17.96 -62.05
N PHE A 656 17.88 -16.62 -62.02
CA PHE A 656 18.24 -15.76 -63.14
C PHE A 656 19.76 -15.68 -63.33
N ASN A 657 20.52 -15.58 -62.24
CA ASN A 657 21.98 -15.58 -62.24
C ASN A 657 22.57 -16.92 -62.71
N GLU A 658 21.96 -18.04 -62.31
CA GLU A 658 22.28 -19.39 -62.80
C GLU A 658 22.04 -19.51 -64.30
N LYS A 659 20.90 -18.99 -64.81
CA LYS A 659 20.61 -18.93 -66.26
C LYS A 659 21.57 -18.01 -67.02
N LEU A 660 22.03 -16.92 -66.41
CA LEU A 660 23.07 -16.04 -66.97
C LEU A 660 24.42 -16.77 -67.05
N SER A 661 24.77 -17.52 -66.01
CA SER A 661 25.98 -18.34 -65.93
C SER A 661 25.97 -19.47 -66.97
N GLN A 662 24.83 -20.16 -67.13
CA GLN A 662 24.63 -21.16 -68.19
C GLN A 662 24.68 -20.57 -69.61
N LYS A 663 24.46 -19.26 -69.78
CA LYS A 663 24.50 -18.58 -71.09
C LYS A 663 25.89 -18.08 -71.51
N LYS A 664 26.94 -18.39 -70.74
CA LYS A 664 28.32 -17.99 -71.02
C LYS A 664 29.27 -19.18 -70.79
N PRO A 665 29.19 -20.21 -71.65
CA PRO A 665 30.20 -20.28 -72.71
C PRO A 665 29.69 -20.88 -74.04
N GLU A 666 29.46 -20.06 -75.06
CA GLU A 666 29.13 -20.55 -76.42
C GLU A 666 29.72 -19.67 -77.55
N SER A 667 30.72 -18.82 -77.24
CA SER A 667 31.26 -17.81 -78.16
C SER A 667 32.79 -17.72 -78.21
N ILE A 668 33.52 -18.76 -77.77
CA ILE A 668 35.00 -18.84 -77.83
C ILE A 668 35.44 -20.24 -78.33
N GLU A 669 35.00 -20.63 -79.52
CA GLU A 669 35.51 -21.82 -80.24
C GLU A 669 35.74 -21.54 -81.74
N THR A 670 36.52 -20.50 -82.10
CA THR A 670 37.04 -20.31 -83.47
C THR A 670 38.37 -19.54 -83.53
N ALA A 671 39.45 -20.07 -82.94
CA ALA A 671 40.85 -19.81 -83.37
C ALA A 671 41.89 -20.53 -82.48
N SER A 672 42.13 -21.83 -82.70
CA SER A 672 43.39 -22.46 -82.31
C SER A 672 43.77 -23.56 -83.29
N HIS A 673 44.86 -23.36 -84.05
CA HIS A 673 45.47 -24.36 -84.93
C HIS A 673 46.92 -23.93 -85.24
N GLY A 674 47.87 -24.84 -85.04
CA GLY A 674 49.30 -24.65 -85.34
C GLY A 674 50.10 -23.93 -84.24
N GLU A 675 51.31 -24.36 -83.88
CA GLU A 675 51.92 -25.68 -84.14
C GLU A 675 53.01 -26.00 -83.09
N GLN A 676 53.55 -27.22 -83.11
CA GLN A 676 54.56 -27.73 -82.17
C GLN A 676 56.01 -27.50 -82.69
N VAL A 677 56.99 -28.13 -82.02
CA VAL A 677 58.47 -28.08 -82.22
C VAL A 677 59.12 -26.91 -81.47
N LEU A 678 59.78 -27.07 -80.32
CA LEU A 678 60.50 -28.18 -79.66
C LEU A 678 61.96 -28.40 -80.13
N GLU A 679 62.86 -27.73 -79.40
CA GLU A 679 64.20 -28.17 -78.98
C GLU A 679 65.40 -28.12 -79.97
N VAL A 680 66.59 -27.95 -79.39
CA VAL A 680 67.95 -28.02 -79.98
C VAL A 680 68.35 -26.91 -80.98
N CYS A 681 69.11 -25.93 -80.50
CA CYS A 681 70.57 -25.93 -80.73
C CYS A 681 71.31 -24.99 -79.77
N ASP A 682 72.38 -25.49 -79.13
CA ASP A 682 73.29 -24.72 -78.27
C ASP A 682 74.73 -24.99 -78.71
N GLN A 683 75.39 -24.03 -79.38
CA GLN A 683 76.85 -23.95 -79.47
C GLN A 683 77.39 -22.70 -80.20
N SER A 684 78.48 -22.17 -79.64
CA SER A 684 79.58 -21.42 -80.28
C SER A 684 79.31 -20.07 -80.98
N MET A 685 79.77 -19.00 -80.32
CA MET A 685 80.51 -17.89 -80.95
C MET A 685 81.82 -17.69 -80.16
N PRO A 686 83.01 -17.68 -80.80
CA PRO A 686 84.28 -17.46 -80.11
C PRO A 686 84.81 -16.01 -80.23
N ASP A 687 85.19 -15.45 -79.07
CA ASP A 687 86.34 -14.57 -78.80
C ASP A 687 86.89 -13.55 -79.83
N CYS A 688 86.84 -12.28 -79.38
CA CYS A 688 87.97 -11.32 -79.27
C CYS A 688 88.57 -10.59 -80.48
N SER A 689 88.96 -9.33 -80.19
CA SER A 689 89.91 -8.45 -80.93
C SER A 689 89.48 -7.97 -82.33
N GLY A 690 90.00 -6.85 -82.86
CA GLY A 690 90.93 -5.85 -82.33
C GLY A 690 91.55 -4.99 -83.45
N GLU A 691 92.30 -3.94 -83.09
CA GLU A 691 93.25 -3.18 -83.94
C GLU A 691 92.73 -2.44 -85.21
N GLN A 692 92.49 -1.14 -85.05
CA GLN A 692 93.34 -0.04 -85.61
C GLN A 692 94.25 -0.36 -86.83
N ILE A 693 94.23 0.47 -87.90
CA ILE A 693 95.42 1.08 -88.60
C ILE A 693 95.08 1.82 -89.93
N HIS A 694 95.82 2.93 -90.13
CA HIS A 694 96.10 3.84 -91.27
C HIS A 694 95.76 3.55 -92.77
N ASP A 695 95.30 4.64 -93.43
CA ASP A 695 95.92 5.39 -94.57
C ASP A 695 96.41 4.68 -95.86
N SER A 696 96.00 5.19 -97.04
CA SER A 696 96.84 5.28 -98.25
C SER A 696 96.25 6.16 -99.38
N THR A 697 97.14 6.70 -100.21
CA THR A 697 96.87 7.58 -101.37
C THR A 697 96.86 6.81 -102.71
N SER A 698 96.53 7.47 -103.85
CA SER A 698 97.47 7.66 -105.00
C SER A 698 96.83 7.83 -106.41
N SER A 699 97.47 8.69 -107.23
CA SER A 699 97.61 8.63 -108.72
C SER A 699 96.44 9.03 -109.65
N ARG A 700 96.66 9.52 -110.90
CA ARG A 700 97.80 10.17 -111.61
C ARG A 700 97.36 10.66 -113.02
N ALA A 701 98.11 11.57 -113.66
CA ALA A 701 97.85 12.13 -115.00
C ALA A 701 98.90 11.78 -116.11
N ASP A 702 98.60 12.26 -117.33
CA ASP A 702 99.46 12.59 -118.50
C ASP A 702 100.00 11.53 -119.50
N ASN A 703 99.76 11.83 -120.80
CA ASN A 703 100.53 11.47 -122.03
C ASN A 703 99.85 12.23 -123.22
N VAL A 704 100.42 13.13 -124.07
CA VAL A 704 101.74 13.33 -124.73
C VAL A 704 101.97 12.49 -126.00
N GLN A 705 102.21 13.13 -127.18
CA GLN A 705 103.38 12.99 -128.11
C GLN A 705 103.13 13.55 -129.56
N SER A 706 104.22 13.96 -130.27
CA SER A 706 104.39 14.12 -131.76
C SER A 706 103.73 15.30 -132.52
N SER A 707 104.30 15.87 -133.61
CA SER A 707 105.65 15.74 -134.23
C SER A 707 106.00 16.81 -135.32
N VAL A 708 107.22 17.37 -135.24
CA VAL A 708 108.28 17.52 -136.29
C VAL A 708 108.02 18.22 -137.67
N ASN A 709 108.81 19.29 -137.93
CA ASN A 709 109.43 19.86 -139.18
C ASN A 709 108.61 19.96 -140.52
N GLU A 710 109.00 20.69 -141.60
CA GLU A 710 110.20 21.49 -141.96
C GLU A 710 109.89 22.59 -143.01
N HIS A 711 110.81 23.56 -143.17
CA HIS A 711 111.04 24.47 -144.32
C HIS A 711 109.92 25.40 -144.89
N ASP A 712 110.37 26.38 -145.69
CA ASP A 712 109.63 27.55 -146.19
C ASP A 712 109.48 27.59 -147.72
N VAL A 713 108.38 28.21 -148.19
CA VAL A 713 108.32 29.38 -149.11
C VAL A 713 106.90 29.59 -149.65
N GLU A 714 106.12 28.52 -149.86
CA GLU A 714 104.70 28.59 -150.26
C GLU A 714 103.75 29.09 -149.14
N ARG A 715 104.30 29.48 -147.99
CA ARG A 715 103.60 29.64 -146.71
C ARG A 715 102.56 30.76 -146.70
N VAL A 716 102.74 31.86 -147.43
CA VAL A 716 101.94 33.09 -147.19
C VAL A 716 100.44 32.88 -147.43
N LYS A 717 100.02 32.25 -148.54
CA LYS A 717 98.59 32.02 -148.81
C LYS A 717 97.96 30.98 -147.88
N VAL A 718 98.66 29.86 -147.64
CA VAL A 718 98.17 28.83 -146.73
C VAL A 718 98.06 29.36 -145.30
N LEU A 719 98.98 30.23 -144.87
CA LEU A 719 98.87 30.93 -143.59
C LEU A 719 97.72 31.92 -143.55
N THR A 720 97.34 32.59 -144.64
CA THR A 720 96.12 33.42 -144.66
C THR A 720 94.86 32.55 -144.48
N GLU A 721 94.68 31.51 -145.30
CA GLU A 721 93.51 30.61 -145.20
C GLU A 721 93.47 29.83 -143.87
N TYR A 722 94.63 29.54 -143.28
CA TYR A 722 94.75 28.90 -141.96
C TYR A 722 94.53 29.89 -140.82
N SER A 723 94.95 31.16 -140.96
CA SER A 723 94.67 32.20 -139.97
C SER A 723 93.20 32.61 -139.97
N GLU A 724 92.56 32.72 -141.15
CA GLU A 724 91.10 32.93 -141.25
C GLU A 724 90.33 31.75 -140.63
N ARG A 725 90.81 30.51 -140.82
CA ARG A 725 90.22 29.32 -140.20
C ARG A 725 90.43 29.29 -138.68
N LEU A 726 91.61 29.66 -138.20
CA LEU A 726 91.90 29.81 -136.77
C LEU A 726 91.12 30.98 -136.15
N GLU A 727 90.88 32.08 -136.85
CA GLU A 727 90.04 33.18 -136.37
C GLU A 727 88.57 32.77 -136.29
N LEU A 728 88.08 31.98 -137.25
CA LEU A 728 86.76 31.37 -137.21
C LEU A 728 86.64 30.37 -136.04
N GLU A 729 87.64 29.50 -135.86
CA GLU A 729 87.70 28.51 -134.79
C GLU A 729 87.83 29.17 -133.41
N CYS A 730 88.66 30.21 -133.28
CA CYS A 730 88.74 31.04 -132.07
C CYS A 730 87.42 31.78 -131.80
N SER A 731 86.71 32.23 -132.83
CA SER A 731 85.39 32.86 -132.68
C SER A 731 84.33 31.84 -132.21
N GLN A 732 84.34 30.63 -132.76
CA GLN A 732 83.47 29.53 -132.34
C GLN A 732 83.80 29.07 -130.90
N LEU A 733 85.08 28.90 -130.56
CA LEU A 733 85.53 28.58 -129.19
C LEU A 733 85.17 29.69 -128.20
N LYS A 734 85.25 30.96 -128.60
CA LYS A 734 84.85 32.10 -127.77
C LYS A 734 83.33 32.17 -127.57
N GLN A 735 82.55 31.83 -128.60
CA GLN A 735 81.10 31.69 -128.49
C GLN A 735 80.71 30.50 -127.58
N ALA A 736 81.37 29.35 -127.73
CA ALA A 736 81.18 28.18 -126.89
C ALA A 736 81.61 28.45 -125.43
N SER A 737 82.69 29.21 -125.21
CA SER A 737 83.12 29.66 -123.88
C SER A 737 82.05 30.54 -123.23
N LEU A 738 81.50 31.52 -123.96
CA LEU A 738 80.43 32.38 -123.44
C LEU A 738 79.16 31.58 -123.11
N GLN A 739 78.78 30.61 -123.94
CA GLN A 739 77.68 29.69 -123.66
C GLN A 739 77.97 28.78 -122.44
N SER A 740 79.22 28.35 -122.26
CA SER A 740 79.65 27.61 -121.08
C SER A 740 79.60 28.48 -119.82
N ASP A 741 80.06 29.74 -119.88
CA ASP A 741 80.03 30.69 -118.77
C ASP A 741 78.58 31.05 -118.38
N GLU A 742 77.67 31.13 -119.35
CA GLU A 742 76.24 31.35 -119.14
C GLU A 742 75.57 30.13 -118.49
N LEU A 743 75.84 28.92 -118.98
CA LEU A 743 75.43 27.66 -118.34
C LEU A 743 76.01 27.45 -116.95
N ILE A 744 77.23 27.92 -116.68
CA ILE A 744 77.86 27.89 -115.36
C ILE A 744 77.14 28.87 -114.41
N LYS A 745 76.77 30.07 -114.87
CA LYS A 745 75.98 31.03 -114.08
C LYS A 745 74.57 30.53 -113.79
N GLU A 746 73.93 29.88 -114.76
CA GLU A 746 72.62 29.24 -114.56
C GLU A 746 72.71 28.10 -113.53
N LYS A 747 73.70 27.21 -113.66
CA LYS A 747 73.95 26.14 -112.67
C LYS A 747 74.31 26.69 -111.29
N ALA A 748 75.07 27.80 -111.21
CA ALA A 748 75.39 28.44 -109.94
C ALA A 748 74.13 28.95 -109.22
N LYS A 749 73.20 29.59 -109.94
CA LYS A 749 71.89 29.98 -109.39
C LYS A 749 71.04 28.79 -108.93
N ILE A 750 71.06 27.69 -109.68
CA ILE A 750 70.36 26.45 -109.29
C ILE A 750 70.99 25.84 -108.02
N VAL A 751 72.32 25.86 -107.88
CA VAL A 751 72.98 25.44 -106.63
C VAL A 751 72.63 26.38 -105.48
N GLU A 752 72.62 27.69 -105.70
CA GLU A 752 72.28 28.70 -104.69
C GLU A 752 70.85 28.52 -104.16
N THR A 753 69.85 28.36 -105.06
CA THR A 753 68.47 28.08 -104.65
C THR A 753 68.33 26.73 -103.94
N LEU A 754 69.00 25.67 -104.41
CA LEU A 754 69.01 24.38 -103.73
C LEU A 754 69.69 24.44 -102.35
N THR A 755 70.71 25.29 -102.15
CA THR A 755 71.30 25.49 -100.82
C THR A 755 70.37 26.25 -99.87
N LEU A 756 69.61 27.23 -100.38
CA LEU A 756 68.59 27.94 -99.59
C LEU A 756 67.46 26.98 -99.18
N GLU A 757 66.97 26.16 -100.10
CA GLU A 757 65.92 25.16 -99.86
C GLU A 757 66.38 24.09 -98.87
N ASN A 758 67.62 23.59 -98.98
CA ASN A 758 68.20 22.66 -98.00
C ASN A 758 68.30 23.27 -96.59
N GLU A 759 68.63 24.56 -96.48
CA GLU A 759 68.74 25.23 -95.19
C GLU A 759 67.35 25.50 -94.56
N GLN A 760 66.35 25.85 -95.38
CA GLN A 760 64.95 25.91 -94.95
C GLN A 760 64.43 24.54 -94.48
N LEU A 761 64.77 23.46 -95.18
CA LEU A 761 64.43 22.09 -94.77
C LEU A 761 65.12 21.68 -93.45
N ARG A 762 66.37 22.12 -93.20
CA ARG A 762 67.03 21.93 -91.89
C ARG A 762 66.31 22.68 -90.78
N GLN A 763 65.96 23.95 -91.00
CA GLN A 763 65.25 24.76 -90.01
C GLN A 763 63.86 24.18 -89.70
N LEU A 764 63.14 23.69 -90.71
CA LEU A 764 61.88 22.99 -90.53
C LEU A 764 62.07 21.68 -89.73
N ALA A 765 63.12 20.92 -90.01
CA ALA A 765 63.43 19.68 -89.30
C ALA A 765 63.81 19.92 -87.83
N THR A 766 64.61 20.96 -87.53
CA THR A 766 64.94 21.32 -86.13
C THR A 766 63.72 21.87 -85.39
N GLN A 767 62.86 22.67 -86.04
CA GLN A 767 61.59 23.09 -85.46
C GLN A 767 60.69 21.89 -85.15
N LYS A 768 60.50 20.95 -86.09
CA LYS A 768 59.65 19.77 -85.87
C LYS A 768 60.22 18.80 -84.84
N HIS A 769 61.54 18.72 -84.69
CA HIS A 769 62.16 18.00 -83.60
C HIS A 769 61.89 18.67 -82.24
N ALA A 770 62.03 19.99 -82.13
CA ALA A 770 61.73 20.74 -80.92
C ALA A 770 60.24 20.62 -80.52
N GLU A 771 59.31 20.80 -81.48
CA GLU A 771 57.88 20.55 -81.27
C GLU A 771 57.62 19.11 -80.77
N SER A 772 58.29 18.11 -81.34
CA SER A 772 58.14 16.72 -80.91
C SER A 772 58.64 16.46 -79.48
N VAL A 773 59.74 17.10 -79.07
CA VAL A 773 60.26 17.01 -77.69
C VAL A 773 59.28 17.65 -76.71
N ASP A 774 58.71 18.81 -77.07
CA ASP A 774 57.65 19.49 -76.32
C ASP A 774 56.40 18.59 -76.16
N TYR A 775 56.00 17.87 -77.21
CA TYR A 775 54.90 16.90 -77.14
C TYR A 775 55.23 15.70 -76.24
N PHE A 776 56.46 15.18 -76.25
CA PHE A 776 56.86 14.09 -75.36
C PHE A 776 56.86 14.52 -73.88
N GLY A 777 57.38 15.70 -73.53
CA GLY A 777 57.34 16.21 -72.15
C GLY A 777 55.91 16.47 -71.65
N ARG A 778 55.00 16.90 -72.53
CA ARG A 778 53.55 17.02 -72.21
C ARG A 778 52.86 15.66 -72.06
N LEU A 779 53.34 14.62 -72.74
CA LEU A 779 52.84 13.25 -72.60
C LEU A 779 53.34 12.61 -71.31
N GLU A 780 54.62 12.77 -70.98
CA GLU A 780 55.26 12.27 -69.75
C GLU A 780 54.58 12.85 -68.49
N THR A 781 54.43 14.18 -68.42
CA THR A 781 53.71 14.84 -67.32
C THR A 781 52.22 14.49 -67.24
N ALA A 782 51.59 14.07 -68.36
CA ALA A 782 50.24 13.53 -68.35
C ALA A 782 50.19 12.09 -67.80
N VAL A 783 51.18 11.25 -68.11
CA VAL A 783 51.33 9.88 -67.58
C VAL A 783 51.61 9.90 -66.08
N GLU A 784 52.50 10.77 -65.59
CA GLU A 784 52.72 10.97 -64.15
C GLU A 784 51.42 11.34 -63.41
N ARG A 785 50.62 12.23 -64.01
CA ARG A 785 49.34 12.68 -63.44
C ARG A 785 48.27 11.59 -63.46
N ILE A 786 48.28 10.70 -64.45
CA ILE A 786 47.42 9.50 -64.48
C ILE A 786 47.82 8.54 -63.35
N ALA A 787 49.10 8.18 -63.25
CA ALA A 787 49.59 7.27 -62.20
C ALA A 787 49.31 7.80 -60.77
N PHE A 788 49.40 9.11 -60.56
CA PHE A 788 49.01 9.75 -59.30
C PHE A 788 47.50 9.64 -59.00
N LEU A 789 46.65 9.77 -60.03
CA LEU A 789 45.19 9.63 -59.88
C LEU A 789 44.77 8.17 -59.66
N GLU A 790 45.38 7.22 -60.39
CA GLU A 790 45.19 5.77 -60.18
C GLU A 790 45.57 5.38 -58.76
N LYS A 791 46.73 5.82 -58.27
CA LYS A 791 47.14 5.61 -56.87
C LYS A 791 46.09 6.16 -55.90
N LYS A 792 45.66 7.42 -56.05
CA LYS A 792 44.62 8.01 -55.20
C LYS A 792 43.27 7.30 -55.28
N LEU A 793 42.93 6.68 -56.41
CA LEU A 793 41.74 5.86 -56.55
C LEU A 793 41.87 4.60 -55.70
N THR A 794 42.98 3.85 -55.84
CA THR A 794 43.22 2.63 -55.05
C THR A 794 43.30 2.88 -53.54
N GLU A 795 43.86 4.03 -53.13
CA GLU A 795 43.86 4.47 -51.72
C GLU A 795 42.43 4.72 -51.21
N LYS A 796 41.57 5.37 -52.01
CA LYS A 796 40.16 5.56 -51.67
C LYS A 796 39.35 4.27 -51.64
N ASP A 797 39.55 3.39 -52.60
CA ASP A 797 38.87 2.09 -52.66
C ASP A 797 39.24 1.21 -51.45
N GLY A 798 40.50 1.30 -50.99
CA GLY A 798 40.95 0.72 -49.73
C GLY A 798 40.18 1.25 -48.52
N CYS A 799 40.14 2.58 -48.32
CA CYS A 799 39.42 3.19 -47.20
C CYS A 799 37.90 2.88 -47.23
N VAL A 800 37.29 2.82 -48.42
CA VAL A 800 35.87 2.44 -48.56
C VAL A 800 35.66 0.96 -48.22
N ALA A 801 36.58 0.07 -48.62
CA ALA A 801 36.51 -1.35 -48.28
C ALA A 801 36.68 -1.61 -46.77
N GLU A 802 37.56 -0.87 -46.09
CA GLU A 802 37.72 -0.94 -44.63
C GLU A 802 36.49 -0.40 -43.89
N SER A 803 35.97 0.77 -44.27
CA SER A 803 34.74 1.33 -43.68
C SER A 803 33.53 0.41 -43.88
N LEU A 804 33.38 -0.21 -45.06
CA LEU A 804 32.34 -1.23 -45.32
C LEU A 804 32.53 -2.52 -44.52
N LYS A 805 33.76 -2.84 -44.10
CA LYS A 805 34.03 -3.97 -43.20
C LYS A 805 33.67 -3.62 -41.76
N GLU A 806 34.05 -2.44 -41.28
CA GLU A 806 33.71 -1.96 -39.93
C GLU A 806 32.20 -1.86 -39.72
N GLU A 807 31.46 -1.31 -40.69
CA GLU A 807 29.99 -1.23 -40.67
C GLU A 807 29.34 -2.63 -40.63
N ARG A 808 29.89 -3.62 -41.36
CA ARG A 808 29.42 -5.02 -41.27
C ARG A 808 29.66 -5.60 -39.88
N GLU A 809 30.86 -5.42 -39.32
CA GLU A 809 31.18 -5.90 -37.99
C GLU A 809 30.32 -5.21 -36.91
N ALA A 810 30.03 -3.92 -37.04
CA ALA A 810 29.13 -3.16 -36.17
C ALA A 810 27.69 -3.69 -36.26
N ARG A 811 27.20 -3.92 -37.48
CA ARG A 811 25.87 -4.49 -37.75
C ARG A 811 25.72 -5.91 -37.22
N GLU A 812 26.76 -6.74 -37.30
CA GLU A 812 26.78 -8.07 -36.67
C GLU A 812 26.81 -8.01 -35.14
N LYS A 813 27.57 -7.09 -34.54
CA LYS A 813 27.58 -6.84 -33.08
C LYS A 813 26.18 -6.44 -32.61
N CYS A 814 25.55 -5.48 -33.30
CA CYS A 814 24.16 -5.05 -33.04
C CYS A 814 23.14 -6.19 -33.23
N SER A 815 23.24 -6.98 -34.30
CA SER A 815 22.33 -8.11 -34.54
C SER A 815 22.45 -9.20 -33.45
N ARG A 816 23.64 -9.44 -32.91
CA ARG A 816 23.85 -10.39 -31.80
C ARG A 816 23.29 -9.88 -30.48
N GLU A 817 23.46 -8.59 -30.18
CA GLU A 817 22.87 -8.00 -28.98
C GLU A 817 21.33 -7.93 -29.07
N LEU A 818 20.77 -7.61 -30.24
CA LEU A 818 19.33 -7.69 -30.49
C LEU A 818 18.76 -9.12 -30.38
N GLN A 819 19.55 -10.15 -30.70
CA GLN A 819 19.15 -11.53 -30.45
C GLN A 819 19.17 -11.84 -28.94
N ARG A 820 20.27 -11.54 -28.25
CA ARG A 820 20.39 -11.71 -26.79
C ARG A 820 19.30 -10.98 -26.01
N LEU A 821 18.94 -9.75 -26.42
CA LEU A 821 17.85 -8.98 -25.80
C LEU A 821 16.48 -9.63 -26.02
N ARG A 822 16.22 -10.23 -27.18
CA ARG A 822 14.98 -10.99 -27.43
C ARG A 822 14.92 -12.28 -26.61
N GLU A 823 16.02 -13.02 -26.54
CA GLU A 823 16.13 -14.25 -25.75
C GLU A 823 15.97 -13.95 -24.25
N HIS A 824 16.56 -12.84 -23.77
CA HIS A 824 16.37 -12.37 -22.39
C HIS A 824 14.94 -11.91 -22.12
N LEU A 825 14.32 -11.12 -23.03
CA LEU A 825 12.94 -10.67 -22.87
C LEU A 825 11.97 -11.86 -22.83
N MET A 826 12.13 -12.82 -23.74
CA MET A 826 11.36 -14.07 -23.77
C MET A 826 11.51 -14.86 -22.46
N LEU A 827 12.72 -14.96 -21.90
CA LEU A 827 12.95 -15.63 -20.62
C LEU A 827 12.31 -14.87 -19.44
N VAL A 828 12.29 -13.53 -19.46
CA VAL A 828 11.59 -12.69 -18.47
C VAL A 828 10.06 -12.85 -18.59
N GLU A 829 9.52 -12.94 -19.81
CA GLU A 829 8.09 -13.21 -20.06
C GLU A 829 7.70 -14.63 -19.62
N GLU A 830 8.51 -15.65 -19.93
CA GLU A 830 8.30 -17.03 -19.49
C GLU A 830 8.37 -17.19 -17.96
N THR A 831 9.35 -16.54 -17.31
CA THR A 831 9.47 -16.59 -15.84
C THR A 831 8.33 -15.83 -15.15
N SER A 832 7.99 -14.63 -15.62
CA SER A 832 6.88 -13.83 -15.08
C SER A 832 5.52 -14.53 -15.25
N THR A 833 5.24 -15.12 -16.42
CA THR A 833 3.99 -15.87 -16.64
C THR A 833 3.95 -17.18 -15.84
N SER A 834 5.08 -17.87 -15.67
CA SER A 834 5.17 -19.03 -14.79
C SER A 834 4.93 -18.67 -13.32
N GLU A 835 5.53 -17.58 -12.83
CA GLU A 835 5.35 -17.10 -11.46
C GLU A 835 3.90 -16.65 -11.18
N ALA A 836 3.27 -15.93 -12.12
CA ALA A 836 1.85 -15.57 -12.03
C ALA A 836 0.93 -16.79 -11.93
N VAL A 837 1.18 -17.83 -12.74
CA VAL A 837 0.43 -19.09 -12.70
C VAL A 837 0.71 -19.90 -11.42
N GLU A 838 1.89 -19.79 -10.81
CA GLU A 838 2.13 -20.36 -9.48
C GLU A 838 1.48 -19.53 -8.36
N ALA A 839 1.43 -18.21 -8.48
CA ALA A 839 0.71 -17.34 -7.55
C ALA A 839 -0.81 -17.63 -7.56
N GLU A 840 -1.42 -17.81 -8.73
CA GLU A 840 -2.82 -18.22 -8.87
C GLU A 840 -3.09 -19.60 -8.22
N LYS A 841 -2.16 -20.57 -8.36
CA LYS A 841 -2.26 -21.87 -7.68
C LYS A 841 -2.20 -21.73 -6.16
N ARG A 842 -1.24 -20.95 -5.65
CA ARG A 842 -1.13 -20.65 -4.19
C ARG A 842 -2.39 -19.96 -3.68
N GLU A 843 -2.93 -19.01 -4.44
CA GLU A 843 -4.15 -18.29 -4.04
C GLU A 843 -5.39 -19.21 -4.06
N THR A 844 -5.53 -20.06 -5.08
CA THR A 844 -6.66 -21.02 -5.16
C THR A 844 -6.57 -22.11 -4.08
N GLU A 845 -5.38 -22.58 -3.73
CA GLU A 845 -5.16 -23.46 -2.56
C GLU A 845 -5.50 -22.75 -1.24
N LEU A 846 -5.11 -21.49 -1.05
CA LEU A 846 -5.46 -20.71 0.15
C LEU A 846 -6.98 -20.43 0.22
N ARG A 847 -7.62 -20.07 -0.90
CA ARG A 847 -9.08 -19.92 -0.99
C ARG A 847 -9.82 -21.23 -0.71
N GLU A 848 -9.25 -22.37 -1.06
CA GLU A 848 -9.76 -23.71 -0.71
C GLU A 848 -9.62 -23.99 0.80
N GLN A 849 -8.44 -23.76 1.38
CA GLN A 849 -8.19 -23.92 2.83
C GLN A 849 -9.11 -23.01 3.67
N ILE A 850 -9.28 -21.74 3.27
CA ILE A 850 -10.21 -20.80 3.91
C ILE A 850 -11.64 -21.35 3.89
N ARG A 851 -12.09 -21.92 2.77
CA ARG A 851 -13.43 -22.51 2.66
C ARG A 851 -13.60 -23.76 3.53
N GLN A 852 -12.55 -24.57 3.66
CA GLN A 852 -12.53 -25.75 4.55
C GLN A 852 -12.57 -25.33 6.02
N LEU A 853 -11.82 -24.30 6.41
CA LEU A 853 -11.86 -23.71 7.75
C LEU A 853 -13.22 -23.08 8.06
N GLN A 854 -13.80 -22.32 7.13
CA GLN A 854 -15.16 -21.77 7.26
C GLN A 854 -16.21 -22.87 7.46
N ASN A 855 -16.16 -23.95 6.66
CA ASN A 855 -17.03 -25.10 6.84
C ASN A 855 -16.83 -25.79 8.20
N SER A 856 -15.59 -25.87 8.69
CA SER A 856 -15.28 -26.42 10.02
C SER A 856 -15.77 -25.54 11.17
N ILE A 857 -15.72 -24.21 11.01
CA ILE A 857 -16.27 -23.24 11.97
C ILE A 857 -17.79 -23.37 12.00
N ILE A 858 -18.46 -23.36 10.84
CA ILE A 858 -19.92 -23.56 10.74
C ILE A 858 -20.36 -24.89 11.37
N ALA A 859 -19.60 -25.96 11.18
CA ALA A 859 -19.86 -27.25 11.84
C ALA A 859 -19.71 -27.16 13.37
N ALA A 860 -18.63 -26.56 13.87
CA ALA A 860 -18.37 -26.36 15.29
C ALA A 860 -19.43 -25.47 15.96
N ASP A 861 -19.84 -24.37 15.32
CA ASP A 861 -20.91 -23.48 15.77
C ASP A 861 -22.26 -24.22 15.78
N THR A 862 -22.51 -25.07 14.79
CA THR A 862 -23.74 -25.88 14.72
C THR A 862 -23.80 -26.93 15.84
N ASP A 863 -22.68 -27.54 16.22
CA ASP A 863 -22.61 -28.48 17.34
C ASP A 863 -22.56 -27.79 18.72
N SER A 864 -21.97 -26.59 18.79
CA SER A 864 -22.05 -25.67 19.93
C SER A 864 -23.51 -25.26 20.18
N ALA A 865 -24.25 -24.88 19.13
CA ALA A 865 -25.67 -24.56 19.22
C ALA A 865 -26.52 -25.76 19.68
N LYS A 866 -26.27 -26.97 19.17
CA LYS A 866 -26.94 -28.20 19.63
C LYS A 866 -26.66 -28.50 21.10
N THR A 867 -25.41 -28.39 21.54
CA THR A 867 -25.02 -28.67 22.94
C THR A 867 -25.56 -27.60 23.89
N ALA A 868 -25.54 -26.33 23.51
CA ALA A 868 -26.21 -25.24 24.23
C ALA A 868 -27.74 -25.47 24.32
N GLN A 869 -28.38 -25.95 23.25
CA GLN A 869 -29.80 -26.32 23.26
C GLN A 869 -30.08 -27.54 24.16
N SER A 870 -29.21 -28.55 24.19
CA SER A 870 -29.30 -29.69 25.13
C SER A 870 -29.21 -29.21 26.57
N MET A 871 -28.15 -28.46 26.92
CA MET A 871 -27.95 -27.91 28.26
C MET A 871 -29.12 -27.00 28.68
N LYS A 872 -29.70 -26.22 27.76
CA LYS A 872 -30.91 -25.43 28.03
C LYS A 872 -32.12 -26.32 28.33
N SER A 873 -32.31 -27.42 27.61
CA SER A 873 -33.39 -28.39 27.87
C SER A 873 -33.23 -29.11 29.21
N GLU A 874 -32.00 -29.49 29.56
CA GLU A 874 -31.64 -30.10 30.85
C GLU A 874 -31.85 -29.10 32.00
N LEU A 875 -31.42 -27.85 31.85
CA LEU A 875 -31.69 -26.78 32.83
C LEU A 875 -33.19 -26.55 33.04
N THR A 876 -34.01 -26.53 31.99
CA THR A 876 -35.46 -26.41 32.15
C THR A 876 -36.09 -27.62 32.85
N SER A 877 -35.62 -28.84 32.57
CA SER A 877 -36.10 -30.05 33.27
C SER A 877 -35.64 -30.11 34.73
N LEU A 878 -34.42 -29.64 35.03
CA LEU A 878 -33.94 -29.49 36.40
C LEU A 878 -34.73 -28.41 37.15
N GLN A 879 -35.07 -27.29 36.50
CA GLN A 879 -35.90 -26.24 37.08
C GLN A 879 -37.32 -26.74 37.40
N GLU A 880 -37.96 -27.47 36.49
CA GLU A 880 -39.26 -28.14 36.72
C GLU A 880 -39.19 -29.12 37.91
N ARG A 881 -38.10 -29.89 38.02
CA ARG A 881 -37.86 -30.77 39.17
C ARG A 881 -37.62 -30.01 40.47
N VAL A 882 -37.04 -28.82 40.44
CA VAL A 882 -36.88 -27.94 41.61
C VAL A 882 -38.24 -27.39 42.02
N THR A 883 -39.06 -26.87 41.11
CA THR A 883 -40.39 -26.34 41.47
C THR A 883 -41.29 -27.43 42.07
N VAL A 884 -41.30 -28.65 41.50
CA VAL A 884 -42.03 -29.79 42.10
C VAL A 884 -41.48 -30.18 43.48
N ALA A 885 -40.17 -30.06 43.71
CA ALA A 885 -39.59 -30.29 45.02
C ALA A 885 -39.99 -29.19 46.04
N GLU A 886 -39.99 -27.92 45.63
CA GLU A 886 -40.42 -26.78 46.44
C GLU A 886 -41.91 -26.84 46.80
N GLU A 887 -42.78 -27.17 45.83
CA GLU A 887 -44.19 -27.46 46.06
C GLU A 887 -44.37 -28.59 47.08
N SER A 888 -43.66 -29.71 46.90
CA SER A 888 -43.73 -30.83 47.85
C SER A 888 -43.24 -30.46 49.25
N ALA A 889 -42.24 -29.58 49.37
CA ALA A 889 -41.72 -29.10 50.65
C ALA A 889 -42.69 -28.14 51.34
N ALA A 890 -43.38 -27.28 50.57
CA ALA A 890 -44.47 -26.45 51.08
C ALA A 890 -45.65 -27.30 51.57
N ASP A 891 -45.99 -28.36 50.84
CA ASP A 891 -47.06 -29.30 51.19
C ASP A 891 -46.71 -30.09 52.47
N TRP A 892 -45.48 -30.60 52.59
CA TRP A 892 -44.96 -31.21 53.83
C TRP A 892 -44.96 -30.23 55.02
N LYS A 893 -44.55 -28.98 54.81
CA LYS A 893 -44.59 -27.94 55.83
C LYS A 893 -46.02 -27.66 56.29
N CYS A 894 -46.97 -27.55 55.37
CA CYS A 894 -48.39 -27.35 55.68
C CYS A 894 -48.96 -28.51 56.52
N ARG A 895 -48.65 -29.76 56.13
CA ARG A 895 -49.03 -30.97 56.89
C ARG A 895 -48.42 -30.97 58.29
N TYR A 896 -47.13 -30.66 58.43
CA TYR A 896 -46.45 -30.57 59.72
C TYR A 896 -47.00 -29.45 60.63
N GLU A 897 -47.35 -28.28 60.08
CA GLU A 897 -48.01 -27.22 60.84
C GLU A 897 -49.44 -27.60 61.27
N GLY A 898 -50.15 -28.39 60.47
CA GLY A 898 -51.43 -29.01 60.82
C GLY A 898 -51.30 -30.07 61.93
N GLU A 899 -50.35 -30.99 61.81
CA GLU A 899 -50.08 -32.03 62.82
C GLU A 899 -49.61 -31.41 64.15
N LYS A 900 -48.75 -30.39 64.09
CA LYS A 900 -48.34 -29.60 65.26
C LYS A 900 -49.53 -28.92 65.94
N ARG A 901 -50.53 -28.45 65.18
CA ARG A 901 -51.76 -27.87 65.74
C ARG A 901 -52.62 -28.95 66.41
N LEU A 902 -52.85 -30.07 65.75
CA LEU A 902 -53.56 -31.24 66.32
C LEU A 902 -52.86 -31.76 67.59
N HIS A 903 -51.53 -31.75 67.64
CA HIS A 903 -50.78 -32.08 68.86
C HIS A 903 -51.01 -31.06 69.98
N TRP A 904 -51.06 -29.76 69.69
CA TRP A 904 -51.42 -28.74 70.70
C TRP A 904 -52.85 -28.93 71.21
N GLU A 905 -53.82 -29.10 70.32
CA GLU A 905 -55.23 -29.36 70.65
C GLU A 905 -55.38 -30.65 71.48
N THR A 906 -54.66 -31.71 71.13
CA THR A 906 -54.62 -32.97 71.90
C THR A 906 -53.93 -32.80 73.25
N SER A 907 -52.86 -32.01 73.34
CA SER A 907 -52.16 -31.73 74.59
C SER A 907 -53.01 -30.89 75.54
N ASP A 908 -53.80 -29.95 75.03
CA ASP A 908 -54.73 -29.12 75.81
C ASP A 908 -55.90 -29.97 76.32
N ALA A 909 -56.48 -30.81 75.47
CA ALA A 909 -57.47 -31.81 75.88
C ALA A 909 -56.92 -32.78 76.94
N LEU A 910 -55.64 -33.17 76.87
CA LEU A 910 -54.98 -33.99 77.89
C LEU A 910 -54.73 -33.24 79.21
N VAL A 911 -54.60 -31.91 79.20
CA VAL A 911 -54.60 -31.10 80.43
C VAL A 911 -55.98 -31.11 81.05
N VAL A 912 -57.03 -30.81 80.29
CA VAL A 912 -58.43 -30.85 80.78
C VAL A 912 -58.81 -32.23 81.32
N VAL A 913 -58.41 -33.32 80.66
CA VAL A 913 -58.63 -34.69 81.16
C VAL A 913 -57.86 -34.97 82.47
N ARG A 914 -56.66 -34.41 82.66
CA ARG A 914 -55.93 -34.51 83.94
C ARG A 914 -56.58 -33.70 85.05
N GLU A 915 -57.06 -32.49 84.74
CA GLU A 915 -57.79 -31.65 85.70
C GLU A 915 -59.08 -32.34 86.16
N LEU A 916 -59.90 -32.83 85.21
CA LEU A 916 -61.09 -33.63 85.50
C LEU A 916 -60.79 -34.94 86.25
N SER A 917 -59.62 -35.54 86.03
CA SER A 917 -59.18 -36.72 86.81
C SER A 917 -58.84 -36.32 88.26
N ALA A 918 -58.15 -35.19 88.45
CA ALA A 918 -57.81 -34.65 89.77
C ALA A 918 -59.04 -34.07 90.52
N ASP A 919 -60.08 -33.61 89.81
CA ASP A 919 -61.40 -33.31 90.38
C ASP A 919 -62.08 -34.59 90.88
N HIS A 920 -62.18 -35.64 90.05
CA HIS A 920 -62.75 -36.92 90.48
C HIS A 920 -61.97 -37.57 91.64
N GLU A 921 -60.63 -37.49 91.66
CA GLU A 921 -59.82 -37.97 92.79
C GLU A 921 -60.12 -37.18 94.07
N ARG A 922 -60.30 -35.85 93.98
CA ARG A 922 -60.73 -35.01 95.10
C ARG A 922 -62.15 -35.37 95.56
N GLU A 923 -63.12 -35.50 94.67
CA GLU A 923 -64.48 -35.89 95.01
C GLU A 923 -64.55 -37.29 95.65
N ALA A 924 -63.75 -38.25 95.15
CA ALA A 924 -63.63 -39.58 95.71
C ALA A 924 -62.98 -39.57 97.10
N ALA A 925 -61.94 -38.76 97.32
CA ALA A 925 -61.34 -38.57 98.65
C ALA A 925 -62.34 -37.94 99.63
N ASP A 926 -63.11 -36.94 99.19
CA ASP A 926 -64.16 -36.27 99.96
C ASP A 926 -65.32 -37.23 100.31
N ALA A 927 -65.75 -38.05 99.36
CA ALA A 927 -66.75 -39.10 99.57
C ALA A 927 -66.24 -40.18 100.52
N SER A 928 -64.97 -40.60 100.40
CA SER A 928 -64.31 -41.52 101.32
C SER A 928 -64.24 -40.93 102.74
N HIS A 929 -63.87 -39.66 102.88
CA HIS A 929 -63.82 -39.00 104.19
C HIS A 929 -65.22 -38.91 104.85
N ARG A 930 -66.27 -38.58 104.09
CA ARG A 930 -67.66 -38.65 104.58
C ARG A 930 -68.06 -40.07 104.99
N ASN A 931 -67.63 -41.10 104.25
CA ASN A 931 -67.88 -42.49 104.61
C ASN A 931 -67.15 -42.88 105.91
N VAL A 932 -65.90 -42.46 106.11
CA VAL A 932 -65.18 -42.65 107.38
C VAL A 932 -65.88 -41.93 108.54
N GLN A 933 -66.35 -40.69 108.37
CA GLN A 933 -67.15 -39.99 109.39
C GLN A 933 -68.46 -40.72 109.72
N LEU A 934 -69.12 -41.35 108.73
CA LEU A 934 -70.32 -42.15 108.95
C LEU A 934 -70.00 -43.46 109.69
N GLN A 935 -68.90 -44.14 109.34
CA GLN A 935 -68.42 -45.32 110.06
C GLN A 935 -68.02 -44.99 111.50
N GLU A 936 -67.45 -43.80 111.75
CA GLU A 936 -67.13 -43.31 113.08
C GLU A 936 -68.38 -43.11 113.93
N LYS A 937 -69.41 -42.42 113.39
CA LYS A 937 -70.72 -42.28 114.04
C LYS A 937 -71.42 -43.62 114.27
N ILE A 938 -71.31 -44.57 113.34
CA ILE A 938 -71.81 -45.94 113.52
C ILE A 938 -71.06 -46.63 114.67
N ARG A 939 -69.74 -46.42 114.81
CA ARG A 939 -68.93 -46.96 115.91
C ARG A 939 -69.33 -46.36 117.26
N GLU A 940 -69.53 -45.04 117.32
CA GLU A 940 -70.03 -44.33 118.51
C GLU A 940 -71.41 -44.84 118.93
N LEU A 941 -72.36 -44.93 117.98
CA LEU A 941 -73.70 -45.47 118.23
C LEU A 941 -73.67 -46.95 118.63
N THR A 942 -72.74 -47.75 118.10
CA THR A 942 -72.55 -49.14 118.52
C THR A 942 -72.05 -49.19 119.97
N GLY A 943 -71.08 -48.35 120.33
CA GLY A 943 -70.56 -48.24 121.71
C GLY A 943 -71.62 -47.77 122.72
N THR A 944 -72.54 -46.86 122.35
CA THR A 944 -73.65 -46.48 123.24
C THR A 944 -74.67 -47.61 123.38
N VAL A 945 -74.95 -48.38 122.33
CA VAL A 945 -75.79 -49.59 122.40
C VAL A 945 -75.13 -50.68 123.27
N GLU A 946 -73.81 -50.85 123.19
CA GLU A 946 -73.06 -51.78 124.05
C GLU A 946 -73.07 -51.34 125.52
N SER A 947 -72.90 -50.04 125.80
CA SER A 947 -73.05 -49.49 127.15
C SER A 947 -74.46 -49.71 127.71
N LEU A 948 -75.51 -49.47 126.90
CA LEU A 948 -76.90 -49.69 127.29
C LEU A 948 -77.20 -51.18 127.53
N ARG A 949 -76.57 -52.09 126.77
CA ARG A 949 -76.63 -53.54 127.05
C ARG A 949 -75.97 -53.89 128.37
N ALA A 950 -74.78 -53.35 128.65
CA ALA A 950 -74.08 -53.59 129.91
C ALA A 950 -74.86 -53.05 131.14
N ASP A 951 -75.47 -51.87 131.03
CA ASP A 951 -76.38 -51.34 132.06
C ASP A 951 -77.65 -52.19 132.21
N MET A 952 -78.21 -52.71 131.10
CA MET A 952 -79.38 -53.60 131.15
C MET A 952 -79.05 -54.97 131.76
N GLU A 953 -77.87 -55.53 131.47
CA GLU A 953 -77.35 -56.73 132.13
C GLU A 953 -77.11 -56.48 133.62
N ARG A 954 -76.52 -55.33 134.00
CA ARG A 954 -76.34 -54.95 135.41
C ARG A 954 -77.69 -54.81 136.13
N LEU A 955 -78.68 -54.16 135.52
CA LEU A 955 -80.03 -54.05 136.07
C LEU A 955 -80.75 -55.41 136.16
N SER A 956 -80.46 -56.35 135.25
CA SER A 956 -80.97 -57.72 135.33
C SER A 956 -80.32 -58.50 136.49
N LEU A 957 -79.04 -58.24 136.77
CA LEU A 957 -78.30 -58.83 137.88
C LEU A 957 -78.74 -58.22 139.23
N ASP A 958 -78.89 -56.89 139.30
CA ASP A 958 -79.48 -56.18 140.44
C ASP A 958 -80.89 -56.73 140.73
N LYS A 959 -81.74 -56.90 139.69
CA LYS A 959 -83.07 -57.53 139.80
C LYS A 959 -82.99 -58.95 140.39
N GLN A 960 -82.07 -59.79 139.91
CA GLN A 960 -81.90 -61.15 140.45
C GLN A 960 -81.55 -61.11 141.94
N THR A 961 -80.65 -60.22 142.37
CA THR A 961 -80.32 -60.11 143.80
C THR A 961 -81.50 -59.64 144.66
N VAL A 962 -82.40 -58.80 144.11
CA VAL A 962 -83.65 -58.40 144.79
C VAL A 962 -84.64 -59.57 144.86
N GLU A 963 -84.74 -60.39 143.83
CA GLU A 963 -85.57 -61.61 143.83
C GLU A 963 -85.04 -62.66 144.81
N ASP A 964 -83.71 -62.86 144.89
CA ASP A 964 -83.06 -63.75 145.86
C ASP A 964 -83.26 -63.26 147.30
N LEU A 965 -83.16 -61.94 147.55
CA LEU A 965 -83.47 -61.33 148.85
C LEU A 965 -84.95 -61.48 149.23
N LEU A 966 -85.87 -61.39 148.26
CA LEU A 966 -87.30 -61.56 148.46
C LEU A 966 -87.64 -63.03 148.77
N GLU A 967 -86.99 -63.99 148.12
CA GLU A 967 -87.16 -65.42 148.43
C GLU A 967 -86.53 -65.77 149.79
N SER A 968 -85.39 -65.17 150.15
CA SER A 968 -84.83 -65.24 151.51
C SER A 968 -85.79 -64.66 152.56
N ALA A 969 -86.47 -63.55 152.26
CA ALA A 969 -87.50 -62.98 153.13
C ALA A 969 -88.73 -63.89 153.27
N LYS A 970 -89.22 -64.50 152.18
CA LYS A 970 -90.28 -65.54 152.24
C LYS A 970 -89.87 -66.74 153.09
N ASN A 971 -88.63 -67.21 152.96
CA ASN A 971 -88.10 -68.33 153.74
C ASN A 971 -87.98 -67.96 155.24
N SER A 972 -87.62 -66.70 155.54
CA SER A 972 -87.67 -66.16 156.91
C SER A 972 -89.10 -66.05 157.45
N ILE A 973 -90.07 -65.66 156.62
CA ILE A 973 -91.49 -65.59 156.98
C ILE A 973 -92.06 -66.99 157.22
N THR A 974 -91.87 -67.95 156.32
CA THR A 974 -92.34 -69.34 156.49
C THR A 974 -91.69 -70.05 157.67
N ALA A 975 -90.41 -69.79 157.96
CA ALA A 975 -89.77 -70.26 159.19
C ALA A 975 -90.43 -69.67 160.46
N ARG A 976 -90.80 -68.39 160.45
CA ARG A 976 -91.58 -67.78 161.55
C ARG A 976 -93.01 -68.32 161.62
N GLN A 977 -93.65 -68.56 160.48
CA GLN A 977 -94.98 -69.18 160.38
C GLN A 977 -94.97 -70.54 161.07
N LYS A 978 -93.97 -71.38 160.78
CA LYS A 978 -93.78 -72.68 161.42
C LYS A 978 -93.49 -72.57 162.92
N ILE A 979 -92.70 -71.59 163.35
CA ILE A 979 -92.49 -71.33 164.80
C ILE A 979 -93.80 -70.92 165.48
N VAL A 980 -94.69 -70.19 164.79
CA VAL A 980 -96.04 -69.88 165.30
C VAL A 980 -96.89 -71.15 165.37
N GLU A 981 -96.91 -71.99 164.33
CA GLU A 981 -97.63 -73.29 164.35
C GLU A 981 -97.11 -74.21 165.48
N ASP A 982 -95.78 -74.35 165.64
CA ASP A 982 -95.16 -75.14 166.71
C ASP A 982 -95.49 -74.58 168.11
N LEU A 983 -95.64 -73.25 168.26
CA LEU A 983 -96.08 -72.60 169.51
C LEU A 983 -97.59 -72.73 169.75
N GLU A 984 -98.41 -72.72 168.70
CA GLU A 984 -99.86 -72.95 168.78
C GLU A 984 -100.16 -74.40 169.18
N VAL A 985 -99.42 -75.37 168.64
CA VAL A 985 -99.48 -76.79 169.04
C VAL A 985 -99.05 -76.96 170.51
N GLN A 986 -97.95 -76.34 170.93
CA GLN A 986 -97.53 -76.36 172.35
C GLN A 986 -98.55 -75.70 173.29
N LEU A 987 -99.24 -74.64 172.84
CA LEU A 987 -100.34 -74.03 173.58
C LEU A 987 -101.59 -74.91 173.65
N GLU A 988 -101.82 -75.78 172.67
CA GLU A 988 -102.96 -76.71 172.66
C GLU A 988 -102.70 -77.97 173.51
N GLU A 989 -101.50 -78.55 173.48
CA GLU A 989 -101.14 -79.64 174.40
C GLU A 989 -101.15 -79.17 175.87
N ALA A 990 -100.71 -77.93 176.14
CA ALA A 990 -100.73 -77.33 177.48
C ALA A 990 -102.15 -77.11 178.05
N ARG A 991 -103.20 -77.10 177.21
CA ARG A 991 -104.60 -76.93 177.65
C ARG A 991 -105.23 -78.20 178.24
N ALA A 992 -104.59 -79.36 178.10
CA ALA A 992 -105.14 -80.64 178.53
C ALA A 992 -105.08 -80.95 180.05
N SER A 993 -104.42 -80.12 180.89
CA SER A 993 -104.28 -80.40 182.34
C SER A 993 -104.20 -79.18 183.26
N SER A 994 -105.08 -78.19 183.07
CA SER A 994 -105.56 -77.34 184.17
C SER A 994 -106.94 -76.76 183.87
N ARG A 995 -107.77 -76.49 184.89
CA ARG A 995 -109.14 -75.96 184.74
C ARG A 995 -109.42 -74.79 185.69
N LYS A 996 -109.77 -73.60 185.13
CA LYS A 996 -110.85 -72.68 185.56
C LYS A 996 -110.81 -71.34 184.82
N SER A 997 -112.00 -70.85 184.40
CA SER A 997 -112.34 -69.46 183.96
C SER A 997 -111.53 -68.86 182.79
N SER A 998 -112.06 -68.01 181.90
CA SER A 998 -113.43 -67.49 181.63
C SER A 998 -113.36 -66.84 180.23
N GLU A 999 -114.18 -67.20 179.24
CA GLU A 999 -115.58 -66.78 179.01
C GLU A 999 -115.72 -65.34 178.43
N SER A 1000 -116.76 -65.14 177.59
CA SER A 1000 -117.36 -63.85 177.17
C SER A 1000 -116.70 -63.08 175.99
N TYR A 1001 -117.39 -62.21 175.23
CA TYR A 1001 -118.81 -61.78 175.23
C TYR A 1001 -119.41 -61.70 173.81
N HIS A 1002 -120.70 -62.08 173.66
CA HIS A 1002 -121.61 -61.38 172.74
C HIS A 1002 -122.14 -60.13 173.44
N ILE A 1003 -122.44 -59.06 172.68
CA ILE A 1003 -123.04 -57.81 173.21
C ILE A 1003 -124.55 -57.84 172.99
N ASP A 1004 -125.31 -57.46 174.02
CA ASP A 1004 -126.77 -57.56 174.10
C ASP A 1004 -127.47 -56.21 173.74
N ASP A 1005 -128.68 -56.26 173.17
CA ASP A 1005 -129.43 -55.09 172.67
C ASP A 1005 -129.77 -54.10 173.80
N VAL A 1006 -129.92 -54.61 175.04
CA VAL A 1006 -130.10 -53.78 176.24
C VAL A 1006 -128.90 -52.87 176.49
N THR A 1007 -127.67 -53.34 176.24
CA THR A 1007 -126.45 -52.53 176.38
C THR A 1007 -126.38 -51.43 175.32
N LEU A 1008 -126.78 -51.76 174.09
CA LEU A 1008 -126.85 -50.81 172.97
C LEU A 1008 -127.86 -49.69 173.24
N ARG A 1009 -129.06 -50.03 173.73
CA ARG A 1009 -130.06 -49.05 174.17
C ARG A 1009 -129.55 -48.17 175.31
N GLN A 1010 -128.84 -48.73 176.29
CA GLN A 1010 -128.29 -47.97 177.40
C GLN A 1010 -127.20 -46.99 176.95
N LEU A 1011 -126.36 -47.35 175.97
CA LEU A 1011 -125.38 -46.45 175.36
C LEU A 1011 -126.04 -45.29 174.60
N PHE A 1012 -127.06 -45.57 173.78
CA PHE A 1012 -127.83 -44.51 173.10
C PHE A 1012 -128.54 -43.58 174.08
N LEU A 1013 -129.17 -44.12 175.12
CA LEU A 1013 -129.83 -43.32 176.15
C LEU A 1013 -128.82 -42.43 176.89
N SER A 1014 -127.67 -43.00 177.26
CA SER A 1014 -126.56 -42.28 177.91
C SER A 1014 -126.02 -41.14 177.04
N TYR A 1015 -125.90 -41.34 175.73
CA TYR A 1015 -125.44 -40.29 174.80
C TYR A 1015 -126.36 -39.05 174.81
N PHE A 1016 -127.68 -39.26 174.84
CA PHE A 1016 -128.65 -38.16 174.89
C PHE A 1016 -128.79 -37.52 176.28
N THR A 1017 -128.60 -38.28 177.37
CA THR A 1017 -128.75 -37.76 178.75
C THR A 1017 -127.46 -37.27 179.41
N ALA A 1018 -126.28 -37.62 178.89
CA ALA A 1018 -124.99 -37.18 179.44
C ALA A 1018 -124.75 -35.66 179.25
N PRO A 1019 -123.96 -35.01 180.13
CA PRO A 1019 -123.49 -33.64 179.92
C PRO A 1019 -122.56 -33.57 178.70
N ALA A 1020 -122.43 -32.37 178.13
CA ALA A 1020 -121.86 -32.15 176.79
C ALA A 1020 -120.38 -32.55 176.66
N ASP A 1021 -119.63 -32.53 177.77
CA ASP A 1021 -118.22 -32.91 177.86
C ASP A 1021 -117.98 -34.40 177.58
N LYS A 1022 -118.94 -35.29 177.87
CA LYS A 1022 -118.76 -36.75 177.77
C LYS A 1022 -119.41 -37.41 176.55
N ARG A 1023 -120.22 -36.65 175.82
CA ARG A 1023 -120.82 -37.09 174.55
C ARG A 1023 -119.79 -37.52 173.49
N PRO A 1024 -118.66 -36.81 173.24
CA PRO A 1024 -117.69 -37.24 172.23
C PRO A 1024 -117.05 -38.60 172.55
N ASP A 1025 -116.71 -38.87 173.81
CA ASP A 1025 -116.16 -40.17 174.22
C ASP A 1025 -117.17 -41.30 174.05
N ILE A 1026 -118.44 -41.06 174.41
CA ILE A 1026 -119.52 -42.03 174.22
C ILE A 1026 -119.77 -42.29 172.72
N ALA A 1027 -119.62 -41.28 171.84
CA ALA A 1027 -119.73 -41.45 170.39
C ALA A 1027 -118.56 -42.26 169.80
N LEU A 1028 -117.32 -42.02 170.26
CA LEU A 1028 -116.16 -42.83 169.90
C LEU A 1028 -116.29 -44.28 170.39
N LEU A 1029 -116.86 -44.48 171.58
CA LEU A 1029 -117.14 -45.81 172.13
C LEU A 1029 -118.21 -46.55 171.30
N LEU A 1030 -119.30 -45.88 170.93
CA LEU A 1030 -120.33 -46.41 170.02
C LEU A 1030 -119.75 -46.81 168.65
N ALA A 1031 -118.94 -45.95 168.03
CA ALA A 1031 -118.30 -46.24 166.74
C ALA A 1031 -117.32 -47.43 166.81
N SER A 1032 -116.61 -47.59 167.94
CA SER A 1032 -115.72 -48.72 168.19
C SER A 1032 -116.47 -50.03 168.43
N VAL A 1033 -117.57 -49.99 169.20
CA VAL A 1033 -118.42 -51.17 169.49
C VAL A 1033 -119.20 -51.64 168.26
N LEU A 1034 -119.56 -50.72 167.34
CA LEU A 1034 -120.27 -51.01 166.10
C LEU A 1034 -119.36 -51.30 164.89
N GLN A 1035 -118.04 -51.45 165.09
CA GLN A 1035 -117.07 -51.86 164.07
C GLN A 1035 -117.06 -51.00 162.78
N TYR A 1036 -117.05 -49.67 162.93
CA TYR A 1036 -117.02 -48.77 161.77
C TYR A 1036 -115.69 -48.86 160.97
N PRO A 1037 -115.73 -48.79 159.61
CA PRO A 1037 -114.54 -48.80 158.76
C PRO A 1037 -113.53 -47.68 159.10
N PRO A 1038 -112.22 -47.87 158.84
CA PRO A 1038 -111.18 -46.93 159.28
C PRO A 1038 -111.34 -45.52 158.69
N GLU A 1039 -111.83 -45.40 157.45
CA GLU A 1039 -112.10 -44.10 156.81
C GLU A 1039 -113.21 -43.32 157.52
N ASP A 1040 -114.29 -43.99 157.93
CA ASP A 1040 -115.38 -43.35 158.67
C ASP A 1040 -115.00 -43.09 160.13
N MET A 1041 -114.15 -43.94 160.72
CA MET A 1041 -113.54 -43.68 162.02
C MET A 1041 -112.67 -42.41 162.00
N GLN A 1042 -111.96 -42.13 160.89
CA GLN A 1042 -111.25 -40.86 160.71
C GLN A 1042 -112.20 -39.66 160.58
N LYS A 1043 -113.32 -39.79 159.85
CA LYS A 1043 -114.36 -38.74 159.73
C LYS A 1043 -114.98 -38.42 161.09
N VAL A 1044 -115.30 -39.44 161.91
CA VAL A 1044 -115.79 -39.26 163.29
C VAL A 1044 -114.75 -38.56 164.17
N ARG A 1045 -113.46 -38.93 164.08
CA ARG A 1045 -112.37 -38.25 164.82
C ARG A 1045 -112.22 -36.79 164.39
N GLN A 1046 -112.29 -36.48 163.09
CA GLN A 1046 -112.22 -35.09 162.61
C GLN A 1046 -113.45 -34.26 163.02
N ALA A 1047 -114.64 -34.86 163.11
CA ALA A 1047 -115.84 -34.18 163.59
C ALA A 1047 -115.84 -33.93 165.12
N VAL A 1048 -115.14 -34.78 165.88
CA VAL A 1048 -115.02 -34.67 167.36
C VAL A 1048 -113.86 -33.76 167.78
N SER A 1049 -112.73 -33.77 167.06
CA SER A 1049 -111.52 -33.01 167.42
C SER A 1049 -111.43 -31.65 166.69
N GLY A 1050 -112.36 -30.75 166.96
CA GLY A 1050 -112.36 -29.41 166.37
C GLY A 1050 -111.30 -28.46 166.94
N THR A 1051 -110.16 -28.25 166.25
CA THR A 1051 -109.25 -27.11 166.46
C THR A 1051 -108.47 -26.71 165.19
N THR A 1052 -109.00 -25.68 164.53
CA THR A 1052 -108.35 -24.63 163.70
C THR A 1052 -106.96 -24.79 163.04
N ARG A 1053 -106.96 -24.64 161.70
CA ARG A 1053 -106.21 -23.64 160.88
C ARG A 1053 -104.70 -23.75 160.58
N ASN A 1054 -104.43 -23.57 159.27
CA ASN A 1054 -103.34 -22.79 158.62
C ASN A 1054 -101.88 -23.30 158.64
N SER A 1055 -100.98 -22.91 157.72
CA SER A 1055 -101.07 -22.56 156.27
C SER A 1055 -99.66 -22.20 155.72
N THR A 1056 -99.43 -22.29 154.39
CA THR A 1056 -98.40 -21.52 153.58
C THR A 1056 -96.90 -21.71 153.95
N THR A 1057 -95.85 -21.43 153.18
CA THR A 1057 -95.51 -21.08 151.75
C THR A 1057 -93.97 -21.30 151.62
N SER A 1058 -93.28 -21.47 150.48
CA SER A 1058 -93.59 -21.54 149.03
C SER A 1058 -92.58 -22.56 148.39
N GLY A 1059 -92.23 -22.67 147.10
CA GLY A 1059 -92.45 -21.93 145.83
C GLY A 1059 -91.10 -21.77 145.07
N GLY A 1060 -91.00 -21.77 143.74
CA GLY A 1060 -92.04 -21.86 142.69
C GLY A 1060 -91.42 -21.88 141.26
N ILE A 1061 -92.23 -22.15 140.24
CA ILE A 1061 -91.84 -22.24 138.81
C ILE A 1061 -92.67 -21.22 138.00
N SER A 1062 -92.10 -20.66 136.92
CA SER A 1062 -92.82 -19.71 136.04
C SER A 1062 -93.74 -20.43 135.05
N LEU A 1063 -95.02 -20.02 135.01
CA LEU A 1063 -96.06 -20.64 134.18
C LEU A 1063 -95.87 -20.41 132.66
N ALA A 1064 -95.08 -19.40 132.28
CA ALA A 1064 -94.82 -19.09 130.87
C ALA A 1064 -93.94 -20.14 130.15
N GLU A 1065 -92.98 -20.74 130.88
CA GLU A 1065 -92.02 -21.72 130.33
C GLU A 1065 -92.74 -23.00 129.84
N GLN A 1066 -93.78 -23.42 130.57
CA GLN A 1066 -94.57 -24.61 130.25
C GLN A 1066 -95.54 -24.39 129.08
N PHE A 1067 -95.99 -23.15 128.85
CA PHE A 1067 -96.85 -22.83 127.71
C PHE A 1067 -96.10 -22.90 126.37
N ILE A 1068 -94.83 -22.50 126.32
CA ILE A 1068 -94.01 -22.58 125.11
C ILE A 1068 -93.76 -24.04 124.74
N ARG A 1069 -93.34 -24.88 125.70
CA ARG A 1069 -93.11 -26.32 125.47
C ARG A 1069 -94.39 -27.15 125.22
N PHE A 1070 -95.58 -26.59 125.39
CA PHE A 1070 -96.83 -27.24 125.00
C PHE A 1070 -97.18 -27.01 123.52
N LEU A 1071 -96.75 -25.89 122.93
CA LEU A 1071 -97.09 -25.52 121.55
C LEU A 1071 -96.24 -26.23 120.48
N GLU A 1072 -95.14 -26.88 120.86
CA GLU A 1072 -94.18 -27.47 119.91
C GLU A 1072 -94.39 -28.97 119.63
N ASN A 1073 -95.40 -29.63 120.23
CA ASN A 1073 -95.35 -31.09 120.42
C ASN A 1073 -96.66 -31.90 120.16
N GLU A 1074 -97.69 -31.34 119.51
CA GLU A 1074 -98.85 -32.12 118.99
C GLU A 1074 -99.25 -31.67 117.57
N SER A 1075 -99.65 -32.62 116.71
CA SER A 1075 -99.96 -32.47 115.25
C SER A 1075 -98.70 -32.21 114.39
N GLU A 1076 -98.08 -33.17 113.71
CA GLU A 1076 -98.60 -34.25 112.83
C GLU A 1076 -99.60 -33.79 111.75
N SER A 1077 -99.13 -33.67 110.49
CA SER A 1077 -99.74 -34.30 109.30
C SER A 1077 -99.07 -33.85 107.99
N ALA A 1078 -99.28 -34.59 106.89
CA ALA A 1078 -98.49 -34.50 105.67
C ALA A 1078 -99.22 -33.91 104.44
N THR A 1079 -98.42 -33.68 103.39
CA THR A 1079 -98.75 -33.66 101.94
C THR A 1079 -99.43 -32.44 101.27
N THR A 1080 -99.07 -32.31 99.98
CA THR A 1080 -99.56 -31.45 98.90
C THR A 1080 -98.99 -30.02 98.77
N ALA A 1081 -98.77 -29.64 97.50
CA ALA A 1081 -98.16 -28.41 96.97
C ALA A 1081 -99.24 -27.62 96.18
N PRO A 1082 -98.98 -26.54 95.39
CA PRO A 1082 -97.72 -25.88 95.03
C PRO A 1082 -97.75 -24.33 95.14
N HIS A 1083 -96.73 -23.62 94.64
CA HIS A 1083 -96.89 -22.50 93.68
C HIS A 1083 -95.54 -22.03 93.10
N LEU A 1084 -95.57 -21.50 91.87
CA LEU A 1084 -94.43 -20.90 91.14
C LEU A 1084 -94.30 -19.39 91.43
N PRO A 1085 -93.14 -18.79 91.11
CA PRO A 1085 -93.19 -17.59 90.28
C PRO A 1085 -92.22 -17.57 89.09
N VAL A 1086 -92.80 -17.48 87.90
CA VAL A 1086 -92.51 -16.52 86.81
C VAL A 1086 -91.11 -15.86 86.77
N ALA A 1087 -90.40 -16.09 85.67
CA ALA A 1087 -89.23 -15.28 85.24
C ALA A 1087 -89.65 -14.02 84.47
N PRO A 1088 -88.74 -13.05 84.28
CA PRO A 1088 -88.64 -12.37 83.00
C PRO A 1088 -87.22 -12.30 82.42
N ARG A 1089 -87.18 -12.06 81.10
CA ARG A 1089 -86.01 -11.59 80.33
C ARG A 1089 -85.76 -10.08 80.65
N GLU A 1090 -84.81 -9.31 80.09
CA GLU A 1090 -84.23 -9.36 78.73
C GLU A 1090 -83.01 -8.41 78.56
N LEU A 1091 -82.19 -8.70 77.54
CA LEU A 1091 -81.31 -7.80 76.73
C LEU A 1091 -80.12 -6.99 77.32
N THR A 1092 -79.09 -6.92 76.47
CA THR A 1092 -77.89 -6.05 76.49
C THR A 1092 -78.16 -4.65 75.91
N PRO A 1093 -77.32 -3.63 76.21
CA PRO A 1093 -76.32 -3.19 75.20
C PRO A 1093 -74.99 -2.65 75.77
N GLY A 1094 -74.01 -2.37 74.89
CA GLY A 1094 -72.83 -1.51 75.18
C GLY A 1094 -73.10 -0.01 74.89
N PRO A 1095 -72.10 0.86 74.62
CA PRO A 1095 -70.65 0.62 74.42
C PRO A 1095 -69.67 1.66 75.06
N SER A 1096 -68.36 1.51 74.77
CA SER A 1096 -67.30 2.55 74.65
C SER A 1096 -66.85 3.40 75.87
N LEU A 1097 -65.52 3.45 76.12
CA LEU A 1097 -64.70 4.69 76.28
C LEU A 1097 -63.17 4.40 76.42
N VAL A 1098 -62.34 5.46 76.45
CA VAL A 1098 -60.88 5.55 76.15
C VAL A 1098 -60.27 6.71 77.01
N PRO A 1099 -58.92 6.96 77.21
CA PRO A 1099 -57.66 6.19 77.11
C PRO A 1099 -56.97 6.02 78.50
N PRO A 1100 -55.61 5.99 78.64
CA PRO A 1100 -54.85 7.26 78.77
C PRO A 1100 -53.51 7.34 77.98
N GLN A 1101 -52.96 8.55 77.87
CA GLN A 1101 -51.63 8.88 77.29
C GLN A 1101 -50.59 9.16 78.39
N ILE A 1102 -49.30 8.96 78.12
CA ILE A 1102 -48.20 9.85 78.57
C ILE A 1102 -47.19 10.01 77.41
N THR A 1103 -46.62 11.21 77.26
CA THR A 1103 -45.69 11.65 76.21
C THR A 1103 -44.23 11.72 76.68
N LEU A 1104 -43.27 11.67 75.73
CA LEU A 1104 -42.20 12.68 75.54
C LEU A 1104 -41.27 12.36 74.34
N ALA A 1105 -40.65 13.41 73.81
CA ALA A 1105 -39.65 13.46 72.72
C ALA A 1105 -38.56 14.50 73.16
N PRO A 1106 -37.60 14.99 72.34
CA PRO A 1106 -37.22 14.65 70.96
C PRO A 1106 -35.68 14.50 70.73
N SER A 1107 -35.24 14.24 69.48
CA SER A 1107 -34.12 14.98 68.85
C SER A 1107 -33.82 14.58 67.38
N GLN A 1108 -33.48 15.61 66.60
CA GLN A 1108 -32.76 15.67 65.32
C GLN A 1108 -31.82 16.92 65.46
N PRO A 1109 -30.95 17.35 64.49
CA PRO A 1109 -30.75 16.90 63.10
C PRO A 1109 -29.25 16.73 62.71
N SER A 1110 -28.96 16.87 61.40
CA SER A 1110 -27.69 17.19 60.71
C SER A 1110 -26.88 16.02 60.09
N SER A 1111 -26.14 16.21 58.98
CA SER A 1111 -26.29 17.14 57.83
C SER A 1111 -25.27 16.81 56.70
N LEU A 1112 -25.72 16.81 55.43
CA LEU A 1112 -25.01 17.10 54.16
C LEU A 1112 -23.68 16.39 53.78
N ASP A 1113 -23.50 16.30 52.45
CA ASP A 1113 -22.24 16.32 51.67
C ASP A 1113 -21.21 15.15 51.80
N ALA A 1114 -20.47 14.77 50.74
CA ALA A 1114 -20.57 15.11 49.30
C ALA A 1114 -19.87 14.04 48.43
N MET A 1115 -19.87 14.24 47.10
CA MET A 1115 -19.34 13.33 46.07
C MET A 1115 -17.81 13.26 45.97
N LEU A 1116 -17.37 12.28 45.15
CA LEU A 1116 -16.12 12.26 44.35
C LEU A 1116 -14.78 12.05 45.07
N LYS A 1117 -14.24 10.85 44.89
CA LYS A 1117 -13.11 10.70 43.97
C LYS A 1117 -13.18 9.37 43.21
#